data_AF-A0A0D6MB66-F1
#
_entry.id   AF-A0A0D6MB66-F1
#
_cell.length_a   1.000
_cell.length_b   1.000
_cell.length_c   1.000
_cell.angle_alpha   90.00
_cell.angle_beta   90.00
_cell.angle_gamma   90.00
#
_symmetry.space_group_name_H-M   'P 1'
#
loop_
_entity.id
_entity.type
_entity.pdbx_description
1 polymer ?
#
loop_
_entity_poly.entity_id
_entity_poly.type
_entity_poly.pdbx_seq_one_letter_code
_entity_poly.pdbx_strand_id
1 'polypeptide(L)'
;MHVIQICFVKVKKSKEATQNTKDGKGNTKKKKGDATKTSTTTGTKTSTTGTSKSKSSSKKRRILLLGGAILLIGVLVAVALIMVFMKSPAPKGKKAHAKTSPTTPGTTTKKMPPCTCICNRSNMMEPHPPLVVISLDGYAKKYLSRKLQPTFDKIAECGVTAEAVYSTFPSTTFVNHYTLATGLHGGHHGIVHNVIYDLSVSPEPKYLGKNLLDGFYKKEPIWSYYKRHWKKKVGTYSWVGSQHNSTHYLQPDYMIEYTDNSKADDVLQQVVDWLKMDSSDRPGLIMAYISEPDETGHKTKGPELDKTLTNLDESLENFLQKLKKDGLLCCVNIVIVSDHGMAETKDFFVLDHYFRLDGLILLGGTPTHIFKGNSTLSEKEMMEALTCKGADFIRVFTKSTMPLRLHFTNSTRIGDLVLIPRKDIRIMRNEEEVEKNEMCCAHGFDYITPDIHTIMFAQGPSFKKNVVLPPFQMVEYMNLWRKLLKLPQMETDGEPAFMDLALNTQDEYLKAGKPIPDIRKCSNPTSLDSAKLDKICGKCSADDKSAFQNWAKCDVGGVSTAIVLQSKISQLCFLAGCNDMALIRNSAEEAYTVTLLEVYSNDDNEQLLTSNCTYNILKPKEKCGHLLANEYNLMTPWKAGFFKGLYSESCDLVRNQPV
;
A
#
# COMPACT_ATOMS: atom_id res chain seq x y z
N MET A 1 -6.52 -6.85 25.48
CA MET A 1 -7.82 -6.24 25.17
C MET A 1 -7.63 -5.40 23.91
N HIS A 2 -8.20 -5.82 22.78
CA HIS A 2 -8.04 -5.13 21.50
C HIS A 2 -9.26 -4.24 21.27
N VAL A 3 -9.09 -2.93 21.41
CA VAL A 3 -10.13 -1.94 21.07
C VAL A 3 -9.83 -1.50 19.64
N ILE A 4 -10.70 -1.89 18.71
CA ILE A 4 -10.70 -1.34 17.35
C ILE A 4 -11.74 -0.21 17.37
N GLN A 5 -11.27 1.04 17.33
CA GLN A 5 -12.13 2.21 17.16
C GLN A 5 -12.16 2.54 15.67
N ILE A 6 -13.35 2.47 15.04
CA ILE A 6 -13.55 2.83 13.64
C ILE A 6 -14.31 4.15 13.59
N CYS A 7 -13.62 5.23 13.21
CA CYS A 7 -14.24 6.54 13.00
C CYS A 7 -14.75 6.65 11.56
N PHE A 8 -16.03 6.93 11.37
CA PHE A 8 -16.59 7.29 10.07
C PHE A 8 -16.92 8.78 10.02
N VAL A 9 -16.40 9.48 9.01
CA VAL A 9 -16.79 10.86 8.68
C VAL A 9 -17.80 10.81 7.55
N LYS A 10 -18.99 11.39 7.77
CA LYS A 10 -20.03 11.45 6.73
C LYS A 10 -19.73 12.59 5.75
N VAL A 11 -19.50 12.24 4.48
CA VAL A 11 -19.41 13.23 3.38
C VAL A 11 -20.80 13.80 3.08
N LYS A 12 -20.94 15.12 3.10
CA LYS A 12 -22.19 15.82 2.78
C LYS A 12 -22.46 15.68 1.28
N LYS A 13 -23.60 15.12 0.88
CA LYS A 13 -24.11 15.21 -0.50
C LYS A 13 -24.28 16.70 -0.83
N SER A 14 -23.55 17.22 -1.82
CA SER A 14 -23.89 18.51 -2.41
C SER A 14 -25.25 18.36 -3.09
N LYS A 15 -26.21 19.21 -2.71
CA LYS A 15 -27.41 19.42 -3.51
C LYS A 15 -26.97 20.29 -4.68
N GLU A 16 -26.88 19.71 -5.88
CA GLU A 16 -26.87 20.50 -7.11
C GLU A 16 -28.21 21.24 -7.20
N ALA A 17 -28.18 22.55 -6.95
CA ALA A 17 -29.26 23.44 -7.30
C ALA A 17 -29.13 23.76 -8.80
N THR A 18 -29.92 23.09 -9.62
CA THR A 18 -30.29 23.57 -10.96
C THR A 18 -30.93 24.95 -10.83
N GLN A 19 -30.27 25.98 -11.34
CA GLN A 19 -30.93 27.24 -11.66
C GLN A 19 -30.58 27.67 -13.09
N ASN A 20 -31.55 27.44 -13.97
CA ASN A 20 -31.67 28.08 -15.27
C ASN A 20 -31.80 29.60 -15.09
N THR A 21 -31.01 30.38 -15.81
CA THR A 21 -31.48 31.63 -16.43
C THR A 21 -30.65 31.97 -17.67
N LYS A 22 -31.36 32.10 -18.80
CA LYS A 22 -30.90 32.68 -20.06
C LYS A 22 -30.90 34.20 -20.00
N ASP A 23 -29.96 34.76 -20.77
CA ASP A 23 -29.96 36.02 -21.54
C ASP A 23 -30.16 37.38 -20.85
N GLY A 24 -29.22 38.29 -21.14
CA GLY A 24 -29.39 39.74 -20.98
C GLY A 24 -28.11 40.56 -21.18
N LYS A 25 -27.87 41.02 -22.42
CA LYS A 25 -26.87 42.05 -22.77
C LYS A 25 -27.16 43.37 -22.04
N GLY A 26 -26.12 44.09 -21.61
CA GLY A 26 -26.26 45.48 -21.15
C GLY A 26 -24.95 46.16 -20.74
N ASN A 27 -24.50 47.09 -21.57
CA ASN A 27 -23.30 47.92 -21.44
C ASN A 27 -23.55 49.12 -20.49
N THR A 28 -22.60 49.56 -19.65
CA THR A 28 -22.17 50.98 -19.42
C THR A 28 -21.46 51.30 -18.07
N LYS A 29 -20.29 51.95 -18.22
CA LYS A 29 -19.72 53.13 -17.52
C LYS A 29 -19.71 53.29 -15.98
N LYS A 30 -18.46 53.45 -15.48
CA LYS A 30 -17.91 54.50 -14.56
C LYS A 30 -18.75 54.98 -13.37
N LYS A 31 -18.16 54.89 -12.17
CA LYS A 31 -18.01 56.03 -11.24
C LYS A 31 -16.86 55.85 -10.23
N LYS A 32 -16.16 56.96 -9.98
CA LYS A 32 -15.08 57.22 -9.00
C LYS A 32 -15.64 57.66 -7.64
N GLY A 33 -14.81 57.53 -6.61
CA GLY A 33 -14.75 58.28 -5.34
C GLY A 33 -13.85 57.49 -4.37
N ASP A 34 -12.59 57.85 -4.05
CA ASP A 34 -12.07 58.97 -3.21
C ASP A 34 -12.89 59.19 -1.93
N ALA A 35 -12.37 59.32 -0.71
CA ALA A 35 -11.03 59.54 -0.13
C ALA A 35 -11.07 58.93 1.32
N THR A 36 -10.05 58.86 2.19
CA THR A 36 -9.14 59.92 2.67
C THR A 36 -8.12 59.32 3.64
N LYS A 37 -6.92 59.92 3.68
CA LYS A 37 -5.79 59.69 4.60
C LYS A 37 -6.10 60.06 6.05
N THR A 38 -5.36 59.47 6.99
CA THR A 38 -4.74 60.23 8.09
C THR A 38 -3.46 59.54 8.59
N SER A 39 -2.37 60.30 8.54
CA SER A 39 -1.08 60.03 9.17
C SER A 39 -1.02 60.73 10.52
N THR A 40 -0.28 60.19 11.48
CA THR A 40 0.40 61.02 12.47
C THR A 40 1.72 60.37 12.89
N THR A 41 2.70 61.26 13.06
CA THR A 41 4.14 61.03 13.15
C THR A 41 4.64 61.50 14.51
N THR A 42 5.92 61.26 14.78
CA THR A 42 6.85 61.89 15.76
C THR A 42 7.02 61.13 17.09
N GLY A 43 8.24 60.91 17.62
CA GLY A 43 9.59 61.18 17.12
C GLY A 43 10.61 61.29 18.27
N THR A 44 11.86 60.87 17.98
CA THR A 44 13.16 61.40 18.52
C THR A 44 13.54 61.09 19.99
N LYS A 45 14.82 60.91 20.42
CA LYS A 45 16.13 61.43 19.95
C LYS A 45 17.33 60.72 20.67
N THR A 46 18.46 60.51 19.94
CA THR A 46 19.92 60.76 20.23
C THR A 46 20.56 60.47 21.60
N SER A 47 21.87 60.25 21.83
CA SER A 47 23.18 60.07 21.14
C SER A 47 24.20 59.76 22.29
N THR A 48 25.45 59.30 22.14
CA THR A 48 26.74 60.00 21.81
C THR A 48 27.88 58.99 22.16
N THR A 49 28.75 58.52 21.25
CA THR A 49 30.13 58.98 20.82
C THR A 49 31.35 58.40 21.55
N GLY A 50 32.38 57.96 20.77
CA GLY A 50 33.80 57.98 21.17
C GLY A 50 34.80 56.99 20.53
N THR A 51 35.22 57.22 19.27
CA THR A 51 36.64 57.28 18.75
C THR A 51 37.77 56.41 19.35
N SER A 52 38.64 55.72 18.57
CA SER A 52 39.68 56.33 17.71
C SER A 52 40.42 55.34 16.76
N LYS A 53 40.79 55.86 15.56
CA LYS A 53 42.03 55.76 14.71
C LYS A 53 42.99 54.54 14.84
N SER A 54 43.81 54.10 13.86
CA SER A 54 44.05 54.25 12.41
C SER A 54 45.46 53.67 12.13
N LYS A 55 45.67 52.90 11.04
CA LYS A 55 46.89 52.83 10.17
C LYS A 55 46.68 51.75 9.09
N SER A 56 46.47 52.13 7.82
CA SER A 56 47.45 52.18 6.70
C SER A 56 47.98 50.80 6.25
N SER A 57 48.21 50.44 4.99
CA SER A 57 47.77 50.80 3.63
C SER A 57 48.44 49.75 2.68
N SER A 58 48.10 49.75 1.39
CA SER A 58 48.73 49.00 0.28
C SER A 58 48.14 47.63 -0.15
N LYS A 59 46.89 47.59 -0.62
CA LYS A 59 46.42 46.50 -1.52
C LYS A 59 45.14 46.85 -2.31
N LYS A 60 45.05 48.04 -2.91
CA LYS A 60 43.88 48.46 -3.73
C LYS A 60 44.23 49.06 -5.09
N ARG A 61 45.21 48.49 -5.79
CA ARG A 61 45.49 48.84 -7.20
C ARG A 61 45.58 47.67 -8.18
N ARG A 62 45.31 46.42 -7.74
CA ARG A 62 45.30 45.23 -8.62
C ARG A 62 43.92 44.61 -8.90
N ILE A 63 42.86 45.07 -8.24
CA ILE A 63 41.52 44.46 -8.36
C ILE A 63 40.63 45.17 -9.42
N LEU A 64 40.96 46.39 -9.84
CA LEU A 64 40.17 47.10 -10.85
C LEU A 64 40.52 46.75 -12.32
N LEU A 65 41.68 46.12 -12.57
CA LEU A 65 42.12 45.78 -13.93
C LEU A 65 41.73 44.34 -14.34
N LEU A 66 41.47 43.43 -13.39
CA LEU A 66 41.04 42.06 -13.68
C LEU A 66 39.53 41.94 -13.95
N GLY A 67 38.69 42.80 -13.36
CA GLY A 67 37.25 42.79 -13.61
C GLY A 67 36.85 43.26 -15.02
N GLY A 68 37.60 44.19 -15.61
CA GLY A 68 37.34 44.70 -16.96
C GLY A 68 37.71 43.70 -18.07
N ALA A 69 38.79 42.92 -17.87
CA ALA A 69 39.25 41.95 -18.87
C ALA A 69 38.30 40.73 -19.00
N ILE A 70 37.73 40.28 -17.88
CA ILE A 70 36.81 39.13 -17.87
C ILE A 70 35.47 39.49 -18.54
N LEU A 71 35.01 40.73 -18.37
CA LEU A 71 33.79 41.21 -19.02
C LEU A 71 33.98 41.40 -20.54
N LEU A 72 35.17 41.84 -20.98
CA LEU A 72 35.48 41.99 -22.41
C LEU A 72 35.59 40.63 -23.13
N ILE A 73 36.19 39.63 -22.48
CA ILE A 73 36.31 38.27 -23.01
C ILE A 73 34.93 37.61 -23.12
N GLY A 74 34.05 37.80 -22.13
CA GLY A 74 32.67 37.28 -22.18
C GLY A 74 31.85 37.87 -23.34
N VAL A 75 32.00 39.17 -23.61
CA VAL A 75 31.32 39.82 -24.75
C VAL A 75 31.88 39.36 -26.09
N LEU A 76 33.20 39.19 -26.21
CA LEU A 76 33.83 38.71 -27.44
C LEU A 76 33.45 37.25 -27.78
N VAL A 77 33.31 36.38 -26.77
CA VAL A 77 32.84 35.00 -26.96
C VAL A 77 31.37 34.97 -27.38
N ALA A 78 30.52 35.82 -26.81
CA ALA A 78 29.11 35.92 -27.21
C ALA A 78 28.95 36.41 -28.67
N VAL A 79 29.74 37.41 -29.08
CA VAL A 79 29.73 37.93 -30.46
C VAL A 79 30.28 36.90 -31.45
N ALA A 80 31.32 36.13 -31.08
CA ALA A 80 31.84 35.04 -31.90
C ALA A 80 30.81 33.92 -32.11
N LEU A 81 30.06 33.55 -31.07
CA LEU A 81 28.99 32.56 -31.17
C LEU A 81 27.83 33.04 -32.06
N ILE A 82 27.44 34.31 -31.98
CA ILE A 82 26.41 34.89 -32.87
C ILE A 82 26.89 34.91 -34.33
N MET A 83 28.17 35.20 -34.58
CA MET A 83 28.73 35.18 -35.94
C MET A 83 28.85 33.76 -36.54
N VAL A 84 28.96 32.71 -35.71
CA VAL A 84 28.92 31.31 -36.16
C VAL A 84 27.51 30.90 -36.59
N PHE A 85 26.45 31.42 -35.96
CA PHE A 85 25.06 31.16 -36.37
C PHE A 85 24.61 31.95 -37.61
N MET A 86 25.35 32.98 -38.04
CA MET A 86 25.01 33.79 -39.22
C MET A 86 25.69 33.32 -40.52
N LYS A 87 26.45 32.21 -40.51
CA LYS A 87 27.05 31.60 -41.71
C LYS A 87 26.57 30.17 -41.91
N SER A 88 25.34 30.02 -42.40
CA SER A 88 24.95 28.85 -43.20
C SER A 88 23.91 29.28 -44.25
N PRO A 89 24.00 28.76 -45.50
CA PRO A 89 23.36 29.36 -46.66
C PRO A 89 21.86 29.05 -46.75
N ALA A 90 21.09 30.04 -47.21
CA ALA A 90 19.67 29.92 -47.52
C ALA A 90 19.41 29.04 -48.76
N PRO A 91 18.37 28.18 -48.76
CA PRO A 91 17.88 27.55 -49.98
C PRO A 91 17.03 28.54 -50.79
N LYS A 92 17.37 28.72 -52.07
CA LYS A 92 16.59 29.49 -53.05
C LYS A 92 15.34 28.71 -53.49
N GLY A 93 14.18 29.36 -53.44
CA GLY A 93 12.87 28.76 -53.73
C GLY A 93 12.41 28.83 -55.19
N LYS A 94 11.19 28.32 -55.41
CA LYS A 94 10.18 28.57 -56.49
C LYS A 94 9.13 27.44 -56.40
N LYS A 95 7.81 27.58 -56.54
CA LYS A 95 6.84 28.63 -56.94
C LYS A 95 5.50 28.34 -56.24
N ALA A 96 4.68 29.38 -56.07
CA ALA A 96 3.28 29.26 -55.63
C ALA A 96 2.39 28.69 -56.75
N HIS A 97 1.56 27.70 -56.44
CA HIS A 97 0.32 27.41 -57.15
C HIS A 97 -0.78 26.97 -56.16
N ALA A 98 -1.91 27.66 -56.28
CA ALA A 98 -3.28 27.33 -55.91
C ALA A 98 -3.56 26.30 -54.80
N LYS A 99 -4.28 26.79 -53.78
CA LYS A 99 -5.05 26.01 -52.79
C LYS A 99 -5.85 24.89 -53.46
N THR A 100 -5.42 23.66 -53.24
CA THR A 100 -6.23 22.45 -53.34
C THR A 100 -5.98 21.63 -52.08
N SER A 101 -7.05 21.23 -51.40
CA SER A 101 -7.00 20.42 -50.19
C SER A 101 -6.13 19.18 -50.41
N PRO A 102 -5.14 18.89 -49.56
CA PRO A 102 -4.54 17.57 -49.52
C PRO A 102 -5.48 16.67 -48.73
N THR A 103 -6.12 15.78 -49.46
CA THR A 103 -6.71 14.53 -49.00
C THR A 103 -5.81 13.89 -47.94
N THR A 104 -6.41 13.61 -46.79
CA THR A 104 -5.84 12.86 -45.67
C THR A 104 -5.17 11.58 -46.21
N PRO A 105 -3.88 11.30 -45.92
CA PRO A 105 -3.38 9.95 -46.04
C PRO A 105 -4.20 9.13 -45.06
N GLY A 106 -4.93 8.14 -45.57
CA GLY A 106 -5.76 7.25 -44.75
C GLY A 106 -4.90 6.58 -43.68
N THR A 107 -4.85 7.20 -42.50
CA THR A 107 -4.57 6.51 -41.26
C THR A 107 -5.70 5.49 -41.15
N THR A 108 -5.41 4.26 -41.58
CA THR A 108 -6.14 3.11 -41.07
C THR A 108 -5.90 3.13 -39.57
N THR A 109 -6.74 3.88 -38.86
CA THR A 109 -6.99 3.66 -37.44
C THR A 109 -7.35 2.18 -37.39
N LYS A 110 -6.40 1.35 -36.95
CA LYS A 110 -6.68 -0.04 -36.61
C LYS A 110 -7.74 0.03 -35.52
N LYS A 111 -9.00 0.00 -35.93
CA LYS A 111 -10.17 0.04 -35.07
C LYS A 111 -9.96 -1.06 -34.04
N MET A 112 -9.91 -0.68 -32.77
CA MET A 112 -9.59 -1.62 -31.70
C MET A 112 -10.57 -2.79 -31.74
N PRO A 113 -10.08 -4.04 -31.60
CA PRO A 113 -10.97 -5.19 -31.48
C PRO A 113 -11.90 -4.98 -30.28
N PRO A 114 -13.16 -5.45 -30.33
CA PRO A 114 -14.02 -5.43 -29.17
C PRO A 114 -13.36 -6.20 -28.01
N CYS A 115 -13.34 -5.64 -26.80
CA CYS A 115 -12.95 -6.37 -25.59
C CYS A 115 -13.89 -7.56 -25.28
N THR A 116 -15.01 -7.67 -26.00
CA THR A 116 -15.86 -8.85 -26.06
C THR A 116 -15.26 -9.92 -26.94
N CYS A 117 -14.75 -10.98 -26.30
CA CYS A 117 -14.38 -12.19 -27.00
C CYS A 117 -14.82 -13.45 -26.24
N ILE A 118 -15.19 -14.46 -27.00
CA ILE A 118 -15.72 -15.75 -26.53
C ILE A 118 -14.65 -16.81 -26.82
N CYS A 119 -14.38 -17.68 -25.86
CA CYS A 119 -13.51 -18.82 -26.11
C CYS A 119 -14.21 -19.85 -27.01
N ASN A 120 -13.62 -20.15 -28.17
CA ASN A 120 -14.12 -21.17 -29.10
C ASN A 120 -13.48 -22.56 -28.87
N ARG A 121 -12.77 -22.75 -27.75
CA ARG A 121 -12.05 -23.98 -27.41
C ARG A 121 -12.56 -24.56 -26.11
N SER A 122 -13.52 -25.47 -26.17
CA SER A 122 -14.12 -26.11 -24.99
C SER A 122 -13.09 -26.83 -24.11
N ASN A 123 -12.07 -27.46 -24.72
CA ASN A 123 -10.99 -28.11 -23.98
C ASN A 123 -10.11 -27.15 -23.15
N MET A 124 -10.17 -25.84 -23.41
CA MET A 124 -9.53 -24.84 -22.56
C MET A 124 -10.38 -24.49 -21.35
N MET A 125 -11.69 -24.75 -21.37
CA MET A 125 -12.60 -24.28 -20.33
C MET A 125 -12.78 -25.27 -19.18
N GLU A 126 -12.37 -26.53 -19.36
CA GLU A 126 -12.58 -27.61 -18.40
C GLU A 126 -11.29 -27.98 -17.64
N PRO A 127 -11.33 -28.08 -16.29
CA PRO A 127 -12.44 -27.71 -15.39
C PRO A 127 -12.58 -26.19 -15.21
N HIS A 128 -11.57 -25.43 -15.62
CA HIS A 128 -11.56 -23.97 -15.65
C HIS A 128 -10.62 -23.51 -16.79
N PRO A 129 -10.75 -22.25 -17.27
CA PRO A 129 -9.74 -21.61 -18.12
C PRO A 129 -8.36 -21.61 -17.46
N PRO A 130 -7.25 -21.91 -18.17
CA PRO A 130 -5.92 -21.82 -17.59
C PRO A 130 -5.68 -20.45 -16.95
N LEU A 131 -5.03 -20.47 -15.80
CA LEU A 131 -4.59 -19.27 -15.10
C LEU A 131 -3.11 -19.04 -15.39
N VAL A 132 -2.79 -17.89 -15.95
CA VAL A 132 -1.42 -17.42 -16.19
C VAL A 132 -1.15 -16.23 -15.28
N VAL A 133 -0.22 -16.39 -14.35
CA VAL A 133 0.27 -15.33 -13.46
C VAL A 133 1.65 -14.91 -13.94
N ILE A 134 1.82 -13.64 -14.30
CA ILE A 134 3.10 -13.05 -14.71
C ILE A 134 3.49 -12.03 -13.65
N SER A 135 4.59 -12.27 -12.95
CA SER A 135 5.15 -11.32 -12.00
C SER A 135 6.28 -10.54 -12.66
N LEU A 136 6.19 -9.20 -12.59
CA LEU A 136 7.26 -8.27 -12.97
C LEU A 136 7.87 -7.75 -11.67
N ASP A 137 9.08 -8.22 -11.34
CA ASP A 137 9.75 -7.88 -10.09
C ASP A 137 9.97 -6.37 -9.98
N GLY A 138 9.67 -5.77 -8.82
CA GLY A 138 9.96 -4.36 -8.57
C GLY A 138 9.17 -3.36 -9.43
N TYR A 139 8.12 -3.80 -10.14
CA TYR A 139 7.23 -2.94 -10.92
C TYR A 139 6.35 -2.06 -10.02
N ALA A 140 6.92 -0.95 -9.58
CA ALA A 140 6.24 0.04 -8.77
C ALA A 140 5.08 0.69 -9.53
N LYS A 141 3.93 0.86 -8.86
CA LYS A 141 2.74 1.55 -9.39
C LYS A 141 3.09 2.91 -10.00
N LYS A 142 3.98 3.67 -9.36
CA LYS A 142 4.41 4.99 -9.83
C LYS A 142 5.03 4.98 -11.23
N TYR A 143 5.51 3.84 -11.74
CA TYR A 143 6.04 3.75 -13.09
C TYR A 143 4.97 3.93 -14.16
N LEU A 144 3.70 3.66 -13.86
CA LEU A 144 2.57 3.90 -14.77
C LEU A 144 2.40 5.40 -15.07
N SER A 145 2.81 6.31 -14.16
CA SER A 145 2.71 7.74 -14.42
C SER A 145 3.67 8.23 -15.52
N ARG A 146 4.63 7.40 -15.92
CA ARG A 146 5.56 7.68 -17.02
C ARG A 146 4.89 7.57 -18.40
N LYS A 147 3.73 6.90 -18.50
CA LYS A 147 2.94 6.74 -19.75
C LYS A 147 3.74 6.06 -20.88
N LEU A 148 4.47 5.02 -20.53
CA LEU A 148 5.28 4.20 -21.44
C LEU A 148 4.62 2.85 -21.74
N GLN A 149 3.38 2.64 -21.27
CA GLN A 149 2.75 1.32 -21.14
C GLN A 149 1.42 1.18 -21.92
N PRO A 150 1.37 1.41 -23.24
CA PRO A 150 0.12 1.32 -24.00
C PRO A 150 -0.51 -0.09 -23.98
N THR A 151 0.25 -1.15 -23.74
CA THR A 151 -0.34 -2.49 -23.61
C THR A 151 -1.04 -2.69 -22.27
N PHE A 152 -0.53 -2.10 -21.19
CA PHE A 152 -1.26 -2.06 -19.92
C PHE A 152 -2.59 -1.31 -20.05
N ASP A 153 -2.64 -0.20 -20.79
CA ASP A 153 -3.88 0.54 -21.05
C ASP A 153 -4.92 -0.36 -21.75
N LYS A 154 -4.51 -1.16 -22.75
CA LYS A 154 -5.40 -2.12 -23.42
C LYS A 154 -5.94 -3.19 -22.47
N ILE A 155 -5.08 -3.73 -21.59
CA ILE A 155 -5.52 -4.72 -20.60
C ILE A 155 -6.52 -4.09 -19.63
N ALA A 156 -6.29 -2.84 -19.22
CA ALA A 156 -7.20 -2.12 -18.33
C ALA A 156 -8.59 -1.92 -18.95
N GLU A 157 -8.67 -1.52 -20.22
CA GLU A 157 -9.93 -1.35 -20.94
C GLU A 157 -10.71 -2.68 -21.06
N CYS A 158 -9.99 -3.78 -21.27
CA CYS A 158 -10.60 -5.09 -21.51
C CYS A 158 -10.77 -5.95 -20.24
N GLY A 159 -10.39 -5.46 -19.07
CA GLY A 159 -10.25 -6.29 -17.88
C GLY A 159 -10.41 -5.55 -16.56
N VAL A 160 -9.61 -5.96 -15.58
CA VAL A 160 -9.63 -5.45 -14.20
C VAL A 160 -8.26 -4.94 -13.81
N THR A 161 -8.23 -3.77 -13.19
CA THR A 161 -7.03 -3.21 -12.57
C THR A 161 -7.30 -2.87 -11.11
N ALA A 162 -6.28 -2.34 -10.41
CA ALA A 162 -6.43 -1.85 -9.05
C ALA A 162 -5.84 -0.44 -8.92
N GLU A 163 -6.42 0.38 -8.05
CA GLU A 163 -5.88 1.70 -7.73
C GLU A 163 -4.46 1.61 -7.16
N ALA A 164 -4.18 0.60 -6.34
CA ALA A 164 -2.86 0.22 -5.86
C ALA A 164 -2.93 -1.19 -5.28
N VAL A 165 -1.82 -1.91 -5.32
CA VAL A 165 -1.67 -3.13 -4.52
C VAL A 165 -0.61 -2.88 -3.46
N TYR A 166 -0.95 -3.17 -2.22
CA TYR A 166 -0.01 -3.13 -1.11
C TYR A 166 0.68 -4.49 -1.02
N SER A 167 2.00 -4.47 -1.12
CA SER A 167 2.82 -5.63 -0.76
C SER A 167 2.62 -6.00 0.72
N THR A 168 3.04 -7.19 1.08
CA THR A 168 3.19 -7.58 2.49
C THR A 168 4.48 -7.04 3.09
N PHE A 169 4.57 -7.03 4.42
CA PHE A 169 5.79 -6.66 5.10
C PHE A 169 6.68 -7.89 5.40
N PRO A 170 8.00 -7.78 5.17
CA PRO A 170 8.67 -6.70 4.44
C PRO A 170 8.42 -6.79 2.93
N SER A 171 8.48 -5.65 2.26
CA SER A 171 8.26 -5.54 0.80
C SER A 171 9.46 -6.02 -0.03
N THR A 172 9.84 -7.27 0.17
CA THR A 172 10.98 -7.94 -0.46
C THR A 172 10.54 -9.13 -1.30
N THR A 173 11.36 -9.47 -2.31
CA THR A 173 11.03 -10.44 -3.36
C THR A 173 10.57 -11.78 -2.84
N PHE A 174 11.36 -12.44 -1.98
CA PHE A 174 11.06 -13.80 -1.55
C PHE A 174 9.86 -13.87 -0.62
N VAL A 175 9.66 -12.84 0.20
CA VAL A 175 8.50 -12.73 1.08
C VAL A 175 7.24 -12.60 0.23
N ASN A 176 7.21 -11.63 -0.69
CA ASN A 176 5.99 -11.31 -1.43
C ASN A 176 5.66 -12.34 -2.52
N HIS A 177 6.64 -12.91 -3.20
CA HIS A 177 6.36 -14.00 -4.14
C HIS A 177 5.84 -15.27 -3.45
N TYR A 178 6.26 -15.53 -2.21
CA TYR A 178 5.70 -16.64 -1.45
C TYR A 178 4.34 -16.28 -0.82
N THR A 179 4.09 -15.01 -0.48
CA THR A 179 2.72 -14.50 -0.24
C THR A 179 1.82 -14.78 -1.44
N LEU A 180 2.25 -14.45 -2.67
CA LEU A 180 1.47 -14.72 -3.89
C LEU A 180 1.19 -16.22 -4.09
N ALA A 181 2.10 -17.08 -3.64
CA ALA A 181 1.97 -18.53 -3.71
C ALA A 181 1.12 -19.14 -2.59
N THR A 182 0.99 -18.50 -1.42
CA THR A 182 0.37 -19.09 -0.22
C THR A 182 -0.83 -18.32 0.31
N GLY A 183 -0.96 -17.03 -0.01
CA GLY A 183 -2.00 -16.15 0.51
C GLY A 183 -1.80 -15.75 1.96
N LEU A 184 -0.59 -15.89 2.49
CA LEU A 184 -0.26 -15.62 3.88
C LEU A 184 0.73 -14.46 3.98
N HIS A 185 0.75 -13.76 5.10
CA HIS A 185 1.78 -12.76 5.39
C HIS A 185 3.13 -13.41 5.69
N GLY A 186 4.22 -12.64 5.56
CA GLY A 186 5.59 -13.05 5.89
C GLY A 186 5.73 -13.72 7.26
N GLY A 187 5.11 -13.11 8.28
CA GLY A 187 5.10 -13.64 9.63
C GLY A 187 4.32 -14.96 9.78
N HIS A 188 3.40 -15.30 8.87
CA HIS A 188 2.59 -16.52 8.94
C HIS A 188 3.15 -17.66 8.07
N HIS A 189 3.69 -17.36 6.88
CA HIS A 189 4.35 -18.38 6.05
C HIS A 189 5.81 -18.62 6.39
N GLY A 190 6.41 -17.76 7.22
CA GLY A 190 7.74 -17.96 7.78
C GLY A 190 8.89 -17.59 6.84
N ILE A 191 8.62 -17.03 5.66
CA ILE A 191 9.65 -16.39 4.83
C ILE A 191 9.56 -14.91 5.18
N VAL A 192 10.54 -14.42 5.91
CA VAL A 192 10.48 -13.11 6.56
C VAL A 192 11.51 -12.13 6.02
N HIS A 193 12.41 -12.60 5.16
CA HIS A 193 13.49 -11.84 4.54
C HIS A 193 14.07 -12.65 3.36
N ASN A 194 14.76 -12.01 2.42
CA ASN A 194 15.43 -12.70 1.29
C ASN A 194 16.60 -13.60 1.74
N VAL A 195 17.13 -13.32 2.93
CA VAL A 195 18.09 -14.17 3.66
C VAL A 195 17.39 -14.71 4.89
N ILE A 196 17.40 -16.02 5.11
CA ILE A 196 16.76 -16.66 6.27
C ILE A 196 17.83 -17.14 7.24
N TYR A 197 17.63 -16.85 8.53
CA TYR A 197 18.35 -17.48 9.63
C TYR A 197 17.38 -18.40 10.38
N ASP A 198 17.60 -19.71 10.28
CA ASP A 198 16.81 -20.75 10.94
C ASP A 198 17.73 -21.88 11.38
N LEU A 199 18.03 -21.92 12.68
CA LEU A 199 18.92 -22.92 13.28
C LEU A 199 18.42 -24.37 13.14
N SER A 200 17.12 -24.57 12.85
CA SER A 200 16.60 -25.91 12.55
C SER A 200 16.96 -26.41 11.15
N VAL A 201 17.45 -25.53 10.27
CA VAL A 201 17.81 -25.84 8.87
C VAL A 201 19.30 -25.61 8.61
N SER A 202 19.87 -24.52 9.10
CA SER A 202 21.27 -24.15 8.86
C SER A 202 21.85 -23.37 10.05
N PRO A 203 23.13 -23.61 10.43
CA PRO A 203 23.79 -22.85 11.48
C PRO A 203 24.09 -21.40 11.07
N GLU A 204 24.09 -21.12 9.76
CA GLU A 204 24.39 -19.80 9.18
C GLU A 204 23.19 -19.23 8.41
N PRO A 205 23.03 -17.90 8.31
CA PRO A 205 22.06 -17.27 7.42
C PRO A 205 22.25 -17.70 5.96
N LYS A 206 21.13 -17.94 5.25
CA LYS A 206 21.14 -18.39 3.85
C LYS A 206 20.32 -17.48 2.96
N TYR A 207 20.94 -16.98 1.88
CA TYR A 207 20.22 -16.27 0.82
C TYR A 207 19.39 -17.25 0.00
N LEU A 208 18.08 -17.05 -0.05
CA LEU A 208 17.15 -18.01 -0.65
C LEU A 208 17.32 -18.14 -2.18
N GLY A 209 17.85 -17.12 -2.86
CA GLY A 209 18.08 -17.18 -4.31
C GLY A 209 19.24 -18.07 -4.75
N LYS A 210 20.03 -18.61 -3.82
CA LYS A 210 21.14 -19.54 -4.13
C LYS A 210 21.12 -20.84 -3.31
N ASN A 211 20.14 -21.01 -2.41
CA ASN A 211 20.11 -22.12 -1.48
C ASN A 211 18.76 -22.82 -1.54
N LEU A 212 18.76 -24.12 -1.86
CA LEU A 212 17.57 -24.97 -2.03
C LEU A 212 17.36 -25.95 -0.87
N LEU A 213 17.77 -25.58 0.36
CA LEU A 213 17.64 -26.45 1.53
C LEU A 213 16.17 -26.68 1.88
N ASP A 214 15.79 -27.95 2.11
CA ASP A 214 14.46 -28.28 2.60
C ASP A 214 14.23 -27.69 4.01
N GLY A 215 12.97 -27.40 4.33
CA GLY A 215 12.56 -26.83 5.61
C GLY A 215 12.43 -25.31 5.63
N PHE A 216 12.91 -24.57 4.63
CA PHE A 216 12.63 -23.12 4.56
C PHE A 216 11.16 -22.83 4.22
N TYR A 217 10.56 -23.54 3.26
CA TYR A 217 9.19 -23.30 2.81
C TYR A 217 8.21 -24.22 3.54
N LYS A 218 7.50 -23.66 4.53
CA LYS A 218 6.70 -24.44 5.52
C LYS A 218 5.18 -24.40 5.30
N LYS A 219 4.69 -23.74 4.23
CA LYS A 219 3.26 -23.60 3.92
C LYS A 219 2.93 -24.12 2.53
N GLU A 220 1.73 -24.67 2.35
CA GLU A 220 1.32 -25.27 1.07
C GLU A 220 1.16 -24.17 0.00
N PRO A 221 1.93 -24.20 -1.09
CA PRO A 221 1.75 -23.27 -2.19
C PRO A 221 0.60 -23.70 -3.12
N ILE A 222 0.05 -22.74 -3.87
CA ILE A 222 -1.10 -22.93 -4.75
C ILE A 222 -0.91 -24.04 -5.78
N TRP A 223 0.31 -24.23 -6.29
CA TRP A 223 0.59 -25.32 -7.24
C TRP A 223 0.42 -26.70 -6.61
N SER A 224 0.85 -26.87 -5.35
CA SER A 224 0.64 -28.13 -4.63
C SER A 224 -0.84 -28.39 -4.40
N TYR A 225 -1.58 -27.37 -3.95
CA TYR A 225 -3.01 -27.47 -3.70
C TYR A 225 -3.80 -27.77 -4.97
N TYR A 226 -3.47 -27.09 -6.07
CA TYR A 226 -4.05 -27.31 -7.40
C TYR A 226 -3.84 -28.74 -7.89
N LYS A 227 -2.61 -29.24 -7.84
CA LYS A 227 -2.28 -30.62 -8.24
C LYS A 227 -3.00 -31.64 -7.38
N ARG A 228 -3.07 -31.41 -6.07
CA ARG A 228 -3.74 -32.33 -5.14
C ARG A 228 -5.23 -32.46 -5.45
N HIS A 229 -5.90 -31.35 -5.78
CA HIS A 229 -7.33 -31.30 -6.06
C HIS A 229 -7.69 -31.77 -7.47
N TRP A 230 -7.10 -31.17 -8.51
CA TRP A 230 -7.50 -31.41 -9.89
C TRP A 230 -6.71 -32.52 -10.60
N LYS A 231 -5.59 -32.97 -10.03
CA LYS A 231 -4.63 -33.89 -10.69
C LYS A 231 -4.15 -33.39 -12.05
N LYS A 232 -4.15 -32.07 -12.26
CA LYS A 232 -3.70 -31.40 -13.49
C LYS A 232 -2.29 -30.85 -13.36
N LYS A 233 -1.68 -30.59 -14.53
CA LYS A 233 -0.30 -30.12 -14.66
C LYS A 233 -0.14 -28.66 -14.22
N VAL A 234 1.03 -28.34 -13.68
CA VAL A 234 1.44 -26.97 -13.34
C VAL A 234 2.78 -26.63 -14.01
N GLY A 235 2.87 -25.42 -14.55
CA GLY A 235 4.12 -24.85 -15.06
C GLY A 235 4.58 -23.68 -14.19
N THR A 236 5.85 -23.68 -13.79
CA THR A 236 6.47 -22.54 -13.12
C THR A 236 7.75 -22.12 -13.84
N TYR A 237 7.87 -20.84 -14.15
CA TYR A 237 9.10 -20.25 -14.66
C TYR A 237 9.69 -19.37 -13.56
N SER A 238 10.78 -19.81 -12.94
CA SER A 238 11.55 -19.07 -11.92
C SER A 238 10.76 -18.61 -10.70
N TRP A 239 9.61 -19.21 -10.40
CA TRP A 239 8.78 -18.76 -9.28
C TRP A 239 9.40 -19.13 -7.92
N VAL A 240 9.44 -18.19 -6.98
CA VAL A 240 9.99 -18.42 -5.64
C VAL A 240 9.29 -19.58 -4.94
N GLY A 241 10.08 -20.51 -4.38
CA GLY A 241 9.57 -21.70 -3.67
C GLY A 241 9.28 -22.89 -4.59
N SER A 242 9.17 -22.70 -5.91
CA SER A 242 8.88 -23.80 -6.84
C SER A 242 10.03 -24.81 -6.97
N GLN A 243 11.27 -24.34 -6.81
CA GLN A 243 12.50 -25.14 -6.95
C GLN A 243 12.88 -25.92 -5.69
N HIS A 244 12.18 -25.68 -4.58
CA HIS A 244 12.53 -26.29 -3.31
C HIS A 244 11.99 -27.69 -3.25
N ASN A 245 12.87 -28.67 -3.04
CA ASN A 245 12.49 -30.07 -2.90
C ASN A 245 11.82 -30.29 -1.54
N SER A 246 10.54 -29.94 -1.46
CA SER A 246 9.73 -30.17 -0.28
C SER A 246 9.28 -31.62 -0.25
N THR A 247 9.56 -32.30 0.85
CA THR A 247 9.02 -33.63 1.14
C THR A 247 7.52 -33.61 1.48
N HIS A 248 6.95 -32.43 1.74
CA HIS A 248 5.56 -32.27 2.19
C HIS A 248 4.60 -31.82 1.09
N TYR A 249 5.09 -31.20 0.01
CA TYR A 249 4.24 -30.56 -1.00
C TYR A 249 4.55 -31.07 -2.41
N LEU A 250 3.51 -31.10 -3.26
CA LEU A 250 3.64 -31.52 -4.65
C LEU A 250 4.33 -30.43 -5.46
N GLN A 251 5.41 -30.79 -6.15
CA GLN A 251 6.16 -29.87 -7.01
C GLN A 251 5.45 -29.62 -8.35
N PRO A 252 5.71 -28.51 -9.05
CA PRO A 252 5.25 -28.30 -10.42
C PRO A 252 5.69 -29.41 -11.37
N ASP A 253 4.94 -29.64 -12.45
CA ASP A 253 5.28 -30.66 -13.45
C ASP A 253 6.33 -30.15 -14.44
N TYR A 254 6.22 -28.88 -14.81
CA TYR A 254 7.22 -28.18 -15.59
C TYR A 254 7.79 -27.06 -14.73
N MET A 255 9.10 -27.10 -14.54
CA MET A 255 9.81 -26.14 -13.71
C MET A 255 11.06 -25.69 -14.44
N ILE A 256 11.15 -24.38 -14.67
CA ILE A 256 12.35 -23.75 -15.22
C ILE A 256 12.99 -22.95 -14.11
N GLU A 257 14.28 -23.20 -13.90
CA GLU A 257 15.06 -22.57 -12.85
C GLU A 257 15.41 -21.12 -13.22
N TYR A 258 15.67 -20.31 -12.19
CA TYR A 258 16.09 -18.93 -12.38
C TYR A 258 17.52 -18.88 -12.91
N THR A 259 17.73 -18.03 -13.92
CA THR A 259 19.06 -17.71 -14.43
C THR A 259 19.15 -16.20 -14.63
N ASP A 260 20.31 -15.61 -14.35
CA ASP A 260 20.56 -14.17 -14.50
C ASP A 260 20.39 -13.66 -15.95
N ASN A 261 20.27 -14.58 -16.93
CA ASN A 261 20.13 -14.26 -18.35
C ASN A 261 18.70 -14.40 -18.90
N SER A 262 17.72 -14.74 -18.05
CA SER A 262 16.34 -14.96 -18.47
C SER A 262 15.69 -13.66 -18.95
N LYS A 263 15.39 -13.56 -20.26
CA LYS A 263 14.73 -12.39 -20.84
C LYS A 263 13.20 -12.53 -20.78
N ALA A 264 12.50 -11.41 -20.65
CA ALA A 264 11.04 -11.34 -20.65
C ALA A 264 10.40 -12.08 -21.84
N ASP A 265 10.94 -11.88 -23.05
CA ASP A 265 10.42 -12.55 -24.26
C ASP A 265 10.52 -14.08 -24.20
N ASP A 266 11.60 -14.62 -23.64
CA ASP A 266 11.82 -16.07 -23.52
C ASP A 266 10.85 -16.67 -22.49
N VAL A 267 10.65 -15.99 -21.36
CA VAL A 267 9.67 -16.35 -20.34
C VAL A 267 8.26 -16.39 -20.95
N LEU A 268 7.86 -15.31 -21.61
CA LEU A 268 6.52 -15.20 -22.21
C LEU A 268 6.32 -16.17 -23.38
N GLN A 269 7.37 -16.47 -24.16
CA GLN A 269 7.30 -17.49 -25.20
C GLN A 269 7.05 -18.88 -24.61
N GLN A 270 7.74 -19.23 -23.52
CA GLN A 270 7.52 -20.51 -22.85
C GLN A 270 6.10 -20.66 -22.30
N VAL A 271 5.50 -19.58 -21.79
CA VAL A 271 4.08 -19.56 -21.39
C VAL A 271 3.18 -19.89 -22.57
N VAL A 272 3.42 -19.30 -23.75
CA VAL A 272 2.67 -19.62 -24.98
C VAL A 272 2.84 -21.08 -25.36
N ASP A 273 4.06 -21.61 -25.29
CA ASP A 273 4.34 -23.00 -25.66
C ASP A 273 3.63 -24.00 -24.74
N TRP A 274 3.62 -23.75 -23.42
CA TRP A 274 2.84 -24.53 -22.46
C TRP A 274 1.34 -24.49 -22.75
N LEU A 275 0.78 -23.33 -23.09
CA LEU A 275 -0.64 -23.20 -23.42
C LEU A 275 -1.02 -23.94 -24.72
N LYS A 276 -0.06 -24.19 -25.60
CA LYS A 276 -0.28 -24.90 -26.88
C LYS A 276 -0.18 -26.41 -26.78
N MET A 277 0.34 -26.94 -25.66
CA MET A 277 0.39 -28.37 -25.41
C MET A 277 -1.01 -29.01 -25.47
N ASP A 278 -1.06 -30.32 -25.67
CA ASP A 278 -2.29 -31.10 -25.66
C ASP A 278 -2.97 -31.06 -24.29
N SER A 279 -4.27 -31.32 -24.24
CA SER A 279 -5.07 -31.14 -23.02
C SER A 279 -4.61 -31.99 -21.82
N SER A 280 -3.93 -33.12 -22.06
CA SER A 280 -3.35 -33.99 -21.02
C SER A 280 -2.11 -33.40 -20.36
N ASP A 281 -1.33 -32.63 -21.13
CA ASP A 281 -0.01 -32.14 -20.74
C ASP A 281 -0.01 -30.63 -20.46
N ARG A 282 -0.99 -29.90 -21.01
CA ARG A 282 -1.15 -28.47 -20.80
C ARG A 282 -1.32 -28.12 -19.31
N PRO A 283 -0.48 -27.23 -18.77
CA PRO A 283 -0.69 -26.71 -17.43
C PRO A 283 -2.00 -25.94 -17.30
N GLY A 284 -2.77 -26.23 -16.25
CA GLY A 284 -3.95 -25.44 -15.90
C GLY A 284 -3.61 -24.22 -15.04
N LEU A 285 -2.44 -24.24 -14.38
CA LEU A 285 -1.84 -23.11 -13.69
C LEU A 285 -0.42 -22.89 -14.23
N ILE A 286 -0.13 -21.66 -14.61
CA ILE A 286 1.19 -21.19 -15.02
C ILE A 286 1.56 -19.98 -14.17
N MET A 287 2.71 -20.02 -13.51
CA MET A 287 3.25 -18.90 -12.75
C MET A 287 4.65 -18.56 -13.25
N ALA A 288 4.83 -17.36 -13.79
CA ALA A 288 6.05 -16.94 -14.47
C ALA A 288 6.61 -15.66 -13.85
N TYR A 289 7.92 -15.66 -13.61
CA TYR A 289 8.67 -14.55 -13.02
C TYR A 289 9.58 -13.89 -14.05
N ILE A 290 9.64 -12.57 -14.04
CA ILE A 290 10.53 -11.72 -14.83
C ILE A 290 11.21 -10.75 -13.86
N SER A 291 12.55 -10.71 -13.83
CA SER A 291 13.33 -9.93 -12.86
C SER A 291 13.35 -8.42 -13.13
N GLU A 292 12.92 -7.98 -14.30
CA GLU A 292 12.79 -6.56 -14.62
C GLU A 292 11.37 -6.06 -14.31
N PRO A 293 11.21 -4.79 -13.87
CA PRO A 293 12.22 -3.74 -13.83
C PRO A 293 13.08 -3.64 -12.54
N ASP A 294 13.03 -4.61 -11.62
CA ASP A 294 13.76 -4.52 -10.34
C ASP A 294 15.27 -4.33 -10.50
N GLU A 295 15.91 -5.16 -11.33
CA GLU A 295 17.35 -5.09 -11.56
C GLU A 295 17.81 -3.72 -12.07
N THR A 296 17.09 -3.15 -13.05
CA THR A 296 17.35 -1.79 -13.52
C THR A 296 16.99 -0.75 -12.46
N GLY A 297 15.86 -0.94 -11.78
CA GLY A 297 15.30 -0.02 -10.78
C GLY A 297 16.19 0.17 -9.54
N HIS A 298 16.95 -0.86 -9.17
CA HIS A 298 17.97 -0.77 -8.12
C HIS A 298 19.12 0.17 -8.48
N LYS A 299 19.50 0.20 -9.76
CA LYS A 299 20.66 0.95 -10.27
C LYS A 299 20.29 2.39 -10.63
N THR A 300 19.10 2.61 -11.19
CA THR A 300 18.75 3.91 -11.77
C THR A 300 17.24 4.21 -11.79
N LYS A 301 16.91 5.51 -11.79
CA LYS A 301 15.55 6.05 -11.96
C LYS A 301 15.33 6.80 -13.28
N GLY A 302 16.36 6.84 -14.13
CA GLY A 302 16.47 7.69 -15.31
C GLY A 302 16.04 7.02 -16.63
N PRO A 303 16.56 7.50 -17.78
CA PRO A 303 16.17 7.03 -19.12
C PRO A 303 16.38 5.53 -19.38
N GLU A 304 17.34 4.91 -18.68
CA GLU A 304 17.57 3.47 -18.77
C GLU A 304 16.38 2.69 -18.20
N LEU A 305 15.84 3.11 -17.06
CA LEU A 305 14.61 2.54 -16.50
C LEU A 305 13.42 2.76 -17.45
N ASP A 306 13.30 3.94 -18.07
CA ASP A 306 12.23 4.20 -19.07
C ASP A 306 12.32 3.23 -20.25
N LYS A 307 13.54 2.95 -20.73
CA LYS A 307 13.78 1.98 -21.79
C LYS A 307 13.40 0.57 -21.34
N THR A 308 13.78 0.13 -20.14
CA THR A 308 13.40 -1.18 -19.60
C THR A 308 11.88 -1.32 -19.49
N LEU A 309 11.18 -0.30 -18.99
CA LEU A 309 9.72 -0.29 -18.89
C LEU A 309 9.04 -0.36 -20.27
N THR A 310 9.59 0.34 -21.27
CA THR A 310 9.10 0.31 -22.65
C THR A 310 9.28 -1.09 -23.26
N ASN A 311 10.46 -1.69 -23.09
CA ASN A 311 10.74 -3.04 -23.59
C ASN A 311 9.82 -4.09 -22.95
N LEU A 312 9.53 -3.98 -21.65
CA LEU A 312 8.58 -4.88 -20.97
C LEU A 312 7.16 -4.76 -21.55
N ASP A 313 6.69 -3.54 -21.83
CA ASP A 313 5.40 -3.33 -22.48
C ASP A 313 5.36 -3.94 -23.89
N GLU A 314 6.43 -3.76 -24.68
CA GLU A 314 6.56 -4.38 -26.01
C GLU A 314 6.56 -5.91 -25.96
N SER A 315 7.27 -6.52 -24.99
CA SER A 315 7.24 -7.96 -24.74
C SER A 315 5.84 -8.46 -24.41
N LEU A 316 5.09 -7.73 -23.58
CA LEU A 316 3.70 -8.04 -23.25
C LEU A 316 2.78 -7.90 -24.48
N GLU A 317 2.96 -6.87 -25.31
CA GLU A 317 2.21 -6.72 -26.55
C GLU A 317 2.42 -7.93 -27.46
N ASN A 318 3.68 -8.32 -27.67
CA ASN A 318 4.04 -9.47 -28.48
C ASN A 318 3.40 -10.76 -27.95
N PHE A 319 3.41 -10.95 -26.63
CA PHE A 319 2.74 -12.07 -25.97
C PHE A 319 1.23 -12.10 -26.24
N LEU A 320 0.53 -10.98 -26.03
CA LEU A 320 -0.92 -10.91 -26.29
C LEU A 320 -1.26 -11.11 -27.77
N GLN A 321 -0.43 -10.59 -28.68
CA GLN A 321 -0.59 -10.80 -30.12
C GLN A 321 -0.42 -12.27 -30.52
N LYS A 322 0.55 -12.99 -29.94
CA LYS A 322 0.73 -14.43 -30.13
C LYS A 322 -0.48 -15.21 -29.63
N LEU A 323 -0.95 -14.93 -28.41
CA LEU A 323 -2.17 -15.57 -27.88
C LEU A 323 -3.39 -15.30 -28.76
N LYS A 324 -3.53 -14.09 -29.29
CA LYS A 324 -4.63 -13.76 -30.20
C LYS A 324 -4.53 -14.54 -31.51
N LYS A 325 -3.35 -14.55 -32.13
CA LYS A 325 -3.07 -15.27 -33.39
C LYS A 325 -3.37 -16.76 -33.24
N ASP A 326 -3.01 -17.33 -32.09
CA ASP A 326 -3.20 -18.76 -31.80
C ASP A 326 -4.60 -19.08 -31.25
N GLY A 327 -5.52 -18.10 -31.18
CA GLY A 327 -6.89 -18.29 -30.72
C GLY A 327 -7.02 -18.61 -29.22
N LEU A 328 -6.02 -18.26 -28.42
CA LEU A 328 -5.91 -18.54 -26.99
C LEU A 328 -6.30 -17.37 -26.10
N LEU A 329 -6.17 -16.11 -26.57
CA LEU A 329 -6.35 -14.91 -25.74
C LEU A 329 -7.68 -14.86 -24.99
N CYS A 330 -8.74 -15.42 -25.57
CA CYS A 330 -10.09 -15.42 -25.01
C CYS A 330 -10.40 -16.64 -24.13
N CYS A 331 -9.46 -17.57 -24.05
CA CYS A 331 -9.59 -18.87 -23.38
C CYS A 331 -8.70 -18.98 -22.13
N VAL A 332 -7.99 -17.92 -21.75
CA VAL A 332 -7.00 -17.91 -20.67
C VAL A 332 -7.28 -16.72 -19.76
N ASN A 333 -7.17 -16.94 -18.45
CA ASN A 333 -7.15 -15.87 -17.47
C ASN A 333 -5.71 -15.43 -17.25
N ILE A 334 -5.38 -14.19 -17.62
CA ILE A 334 -4.04 -13.61 -17.49
C ILE A 334 -4.08 -12.58 -16.38
N VAL A 335 -3.14 -12.67 -15.44
CA VAL A 335 -2.96 -11.70 -14.36
C VAL A 335 -1.49 -11.29 -14.31
N ILE A 336 -1.25 -10.00 -14.51
CA ILE A 336 0.05 -9.36 -14.37
C ILE A 336 0.09 -8.70 -12.99
N VAL A 337 1.10 -9.07 -12.21
CA VAL A 337 1.31 -8.62 -10.83
C VAL A 337 2.73 -8.11 -10.66
N SER A 338 2.98 -7.49 -9.51
CA SER A 338 4.31 -7.20 -9.02
C SER A 338 4.34 -7.36 -7.50
N ASP A 339 5.46 -7.81 -6.98
CA ASP A 339 5.72 -8.21 -5.60
C ASP A 339 6.07 -7.05 -4.67
N HIS A 340 6.78 -6.04 -5.16
CA HIS A 340 7.01 -4.78 -4.46
C HIS A 340 7.26 -3.62 -5.43
N GLY A 341 7.25 -2.40 -4.90
CA GLY A 341 7.74 -1.23 -5.62
C GLY A 341 9.24 -0.99 -5.37
N MET A 342 9.69 0.23 -5.61
CA MET A 342 11.10 0.63 -5.53
C MET A 342 11.19 2.08 -5.05
N ALA A 343 11.98 2.35 -4.00
CA ALA A 343 12.16 3.67 -3.42
C ALA A 343 13.60 4.15 -3.58
N GLU A 344 13.77 5.45 -3.84
CA GLU A 344 15.09 6.08 -3.87
C GLU A 344 15.65 6.22 -2.45
N THR A 345 16.88 5.75 -2.27
CA THR A 345 17.66 5.94 -1.04
C THR A 345 18.68 7.05 -1.27
N LYS A 346 18.78 8.00 -0.34
CA LYS A 346 19.61 9.20 -0.47
C LYS A 346 20.74 9.24 0.55
N ASP A 347 20.56 8.57 1.68
CA ASP A 347 21.51 8.59 2.78
C ASP A 347 21.59 7.21 3.45
N PHE A 348 22.60 7.04 4.29
CA PHE A 348 22.93 5.77 4.93
C PHE A 348 22.85 5.87 6.45
N PHE A 349 22.32 4.82 7.07
CA PHE A 349 22.42 4.62 8.51
C PHE A 349 23.43 3.51 8.76
N VAL A 350 24.62 3.87 9.25
CA VAL A 350 25.72 2.94 9.49
C VAL A 350 25.63 2.37 10.90
N LEU A 351 25.42 1.06 11.04
CA LEU A 351 25.15 0.41 12.32
C LEU A 351 26.35 0.41 13.27
N ASP A 352 27.56 0.19 12.77
CA ASP A 352 28.76 0.09 13.61
C ASP A 352 29.15 1.41 14.33
N HIS A 353 28.56 2.54 13.92
CA HIS A 353 28.72 3.83 14.60
C HIS A 353 28.02 3.89 15.96
N TYR A 354 27.03 3.02 16.21
CA TYR A 354 26.19 3.07 17.41
C TYR A 354 26.61 2.05 18.46
N PHE A 355 27.07 0.86 18.06
CA PHE A 355 27.61 -0.16 18.95
C PHE A 355 28.44 -1.18 18.17
N ARG A 356 29.30 -1.91 18.91
CA ARG A 356 30.12 -2.99 18.38
C ARG A 356 29.25 -4.15 17.90
N LEU A 357 29.45 -4.59 16.66
CA LEU A 357 28.66 -5.67 16.04
C LEU A 357 29.18 -7.08 16.35
N ASP A 358 30.17 -7.20 17.25
CA ASP A 358 30.82 -8.46 17.59
C ASP A 358 29.81 -9.47 18.20
N GLY A 359 29.81 -10.69 17.65
CA GLY A 359 28.93 -11.79 18.09
C GLY A 359 27.46 -11.69 17.65
N LEU A 360 27.03 -10.56 17.06
CA LEU A 360 25.69 -10.41 16.49
C LEU A 360 25.59 -11.06 15.11
N ILE A 361 24.41 -11.56 14.79
CA ILE A 361 24.08 -12.05 13.44
C ILE A 361 23.13 -11.03 12.80
N LEU A 362 23.54 -10.47 11.67
CA LEU A 362 22.78 -9.44 10.96
C LEU A 362 22.21 -10.00 9.65
N LEU A 363 20.93 -9.75 9.40
CA LEU A 363 20.37 -9.83 8.06
C LEU A 363 20.24 -8.39 7.56
N GLY A 364 21.20 -7.96 6.75
CA GLY A 364 21.21 -6.61 6.17
C GLY A 364 20.15 -6.43 5.08
N GLY A 365 19.89 -5.18 4.73
CA GLY A 365 18.84 -4.78 3.80
C GLY A 365 17.78 -3.94 4.50
N THR A 366 16.60 -3.85 3.89
CA THR A 366 15.48 -3.12 4.47
C THR A 366 14.32 -4.11 4.57
N PRO A 367 13.79 -4.39 5.78
CA PRO A 367 14.33 -4.03 7.09
C PRO A 367 15.59 -4.82 7.43
N THR A 368 16.41 -4.28 8.33
CA THR A 368 17.54 -5.03 8.91
C THR A 368 17.06 -5.84 10.09
N HIS A 369 17.44 -7.13 10.17
CA HIS A 369 17.23 -7.94 11.37
C HIS A 369 18.54 -8.06 12.16
N ILE A 370 18.44 -7.94 13.48
CA ILE A 370 19.52 -8.21 14.43
C ILE A 370 19.13 -9.40 15.28
N PHE A 371 19.99 -10.42 15.30
CA PHE A 371 19.92 -11.52 16.26
C PHE A 371 21.10 -11.41 17.23
N LYS A 372 20.85 -11.63 18.51
CA LYS A 372 21.85 -11.54 19.58
C LYS A 372 23.04 -12.45 19.35
N GLY A 373 22.81 -13.65 18.80
CA GLY A 373 23.87 -14.64 18.57
C GLY A 373 24.68 -14.90 19.85
N ASN A 374 26.01 -14.77 19.74
CA ASN A 374 26.95 -14.91 20.84
C ASN A 374 27.38 -13.55 21.44
N SER A 375 26.72 -12.46 21.08
CA SER A 375 27.06 -11.13 21.58
C SER A 375 26.80 -11.01 23.08
N THR A 376 27.70 -10.26 23.76
CA THR A 376 27.52 -9.90 25.18
C THR A 376 26.52 -8.76 25.37
N LEU A 377 26.13 -8.07 24.30
CA LEU A 377 25.17 -6.97 24.36
C LEU A 377 23.79 -7.47 24.78
N SER A 378 23.18 -6.76 25.71
CA SER A 378 21.76 -6.92 26.04
C SER A 378 20.87 -6.22 25.02
N GLU A 379 19.64 -6.70 24.88
CA GLU A 379 18.61 -6.05 24.06
C GLU A 379 18.40 -4.59 24.48
N LYS A 380 18.44 -4.32 25.80
CA LYS A 380 18.31 -2.98 26.36
C LYS A 380 19.43 -2.04 25.88
N GLU A 381 20.69 -2.48 25.93
CA GLU A 381 21.83 -1.68 25.45
C GLU A 381 21.70 -1.36 23.96
N MET A 382 21.30 -2.34 23.13
CA MET A 382 21.07 -2.11 21.70
C MET A 382 19.91 -1.13 21.46
N MET A 383 18.79 -1.29 22.16
CA MET A 383 17.64 -0.38 22.07
C MET A 383 17.99 1.04 22.50
N GLU A 384 18.73 1.21 23.61
CA GLU A 384 19.18 2.51 24.11
C GLU A 384 20.20 3.18 23.17
N ALA A 385 20.99 2.41 22.42
CA ALA A 385 21.92 2.95 21.43
C ALA A 385 21.17 3.47 20.18
N LEU A 386 20.09 2.81 19.77
CA LEU A 386 19.38 3.10 18.52
C LEU A 386 18.17 4.05 18.67
N THR A 387 17.68 4.30 19.88
CA THR A 387 16.43 5.05 20.11
C THR A 387 16.71 6.47 20.58
N CYS A 388 16.11 7.47 19.91
CA CYS A 388 16.10 8.89 20.32
C CYS A 388 17.49 9.55 20.49
N LYS A 389 18.52 9.08 19.77
CA LYS A 389 19.89 9.63 19.78
C LYS A 389 20.32 10.21 18.43
N GLY A 390 19.41 10.93 17.76
CA GLY A 390 19.63 11.40 16.38
C GLY A 390 19.35 10.33 15.30
N ALA A 391 18.73 9.22 15.71
CA ALA A 391 18.36 8.09 14.86
C ALA A 391 16.90 8.14 14.38
N ASP A 392 16.32 9.34 14.18
CA ASP A 392 14.94 9.52 13.67
C ASP A 392 14.74 8.98 12.23
N PHE A 393 15.83 8.46 11.65
CA PHE A 393 15.93 7.78 10.38
C PHE A 393 15.49 6.32 10.42
N ILE A 394 15.45 5.70 11.60
CA ILE A 394 15.06 4.30 11.77
C ILE A 394 14.04 4.14 12.90
N ARG A 395 13.20 3.12 12.78
CA ARG A 395 12.33 2.65 13.86
C ARG A 395 12.76 1.25 14.26
N VAL A 396 12.96 1.03 15.56
CA VAL A 396 13.42 -0.25 16.10
C VAL A 396 12.25 -0.95 16.79
N PHE A 397 12.02 -2.20 16.40
CA PHE A 397 10.94 -3.01 16.95
C PHE A 397 11.47 -4.34 17.47
N THR A 398 10.92 -4.77 18.60
CA THR A 398 10.98 -6.17 19.03
C THR A 398 9.74 -6.88 18.48
N LYS A 399 9.67 -8.22 18.61
CA LYS A 399 8.46 -8.97 18.23
C LYS A 399 7.22 -8.52 19.02
N SER A 400 7.38 -8.05 20.25
CA SER A 400 6.26 -7.60 21.09
C SER A 400 5.83 -6.16 20.82
N THR A 401 6.69 -5.32 20.24
CA THR A 401 6.37 -3.92 19.91
C THR A 401 6.06 -3.69 18.43
N MET A 402 6.27 -4.70 17.59
CA MET A 402 5.97 -4.64 16.16
C MET A 402 4.51 -4.23 15.89
N PRO A 403 4.25 -3.24 15.01
CA PRO A 403 2.89 -2.85 14.66
C PRO A 403 2.07 -4.03 14.10
N LEU A 404 0.91 -4.29 14.70
CA LEU A 404 0.05 -5.43 14.35
C LEU A 404 -0.31 -5.48 12.86
N ARG A 405 -0.50 -4.31 12.23
CA ARG A 405 -0.81 -4.21 10.78
C ARG A 405 0.27 -4.80 9.87
N LEU A 406 1.49 -5.00 10.35
CA LEU A 406 2.57 -5.61 9.56
C LEU A 406 2.46 -7.15 9.54
N HIS A 407 1.63 -7.75 10.40
CA HIS A 407 1.46 -9.20 10.51
C HIS A 407 2.80 -9.95 10.64
N PHE A 408 3.74 -9.36 11.40
CA PHE A 408 5.15 -9.73 11.40
C PHE A 408 5.68 -10.04 12.79
N THR A 409 5.03 -10.98 13.48
CA THR A 409 5.41 -11.40 14.85
C THR A 409 5.50 -12.91 15.01
N ASN A 410 4.79 -13.68 14.18
CA ASN A 410 4.56 -15.10 14.39
C ASN A 410 5.63 -16.03 13.74
N SER A 411 6.91 -15.72 13.92
CA SER A 411 7.99 -16.55 13.39
C SER A 411 9.27 -16.46 14.22
N THR A 412 9.94 -17.61 14.40
CA THR A 412 11.27 -17.69 15.04
C THR A 412 12.36 -17.10 14.17
N ARG A 413 12.12 -16.94 12.86
CA ARG A 413 13.06 -16.38 11.87
C ARG A 413 13.10 -14.85 11.86
N ILE A 414 12.24 -14.20 12.63
CA ILE A 414 12.28 -12.76 12.84
C ILE A 414 13.36 -12.48 13.88
N GLY A 415 14.18 -11.45 13.63
CA GLY A 415 15.25 -11.03 14.53
C GLY A 415 14.74 -10.66 15.94
N ASP A 416 15.67 -10.60 16.88
CA ASP A 416 15.38 -10.07 18.22
C ASP A 416 15.00 -8.59 18.12
N LEU A 417 15.73 -7.84 17.26
CA LEU A 417 15.38 -6.49 16.83
C LEU A 417 15.18 -6.45 15.31
N VAL A 418 14.19 -5.67 14.87
CA VAL A 418 13.91 -5.36 13.46
C VAL A 418 13.97 -3.86 13.28
N LEU A 419 14.86 -3.39 12.41
CA LEU A 419 15.07 -1.99 12.12
C LEU A 419 14.40 -1.65 10.79
N ILE A 420 13.41 -0.75 10.86
CA ILE A 420 12.67 -0.24 9.71
C ILE A 420 13.13 1.19 9.44
N PRO A 421 13.95 1.43 8.41
CA PRO A 421 14.36 2.78 8.04
C PRO A 421 13.21 3.58 7.43
N ARG A 422 13.33 4.90 7.46
CA ARG A 422 12.61 5.80 6.57
C ARG A 422 12.96 5.48 5.11
N LYS A 423 12.03 5.75 4.19
CA LYS A 423 12.14 5.35 2.78
C LYS A 423 13.39 5.86 2.03
N ASP A 424 13.97 6.96 2.50
CA ASP A 424 15.14 7.63 1.92
C ASP A 424 16.47 7.16 2.52
N ILE A 425 16.43 6.19 3.43
CA ILE A 425 17.59 5.72 4.19
C ILE A 425 17.81 4.23 3.92
N ARG A 426 19.07 3.84 3.70
CA ARG A 426 19.49 2.45 3.68
C ARG A 426 20.36 2.16 4.89
N ILE A 427 20.07 1.05 5.57
CA ILE A 427 20.89 0.62 6.71
C ILE A 427 22.09 -0.15 6.14
N MET A 428 23.29 0.29 6.53
CA MET A 428 24.57 -0.33 6.18
C MET A 428 25.24 -0.86 7.43
N ARG A 429 26.02 -1.93 7.30
CA ARG A 429 26.78 -2.49 8.42
C ARG A 429 27.87 -1.54 8.89
N ASN A 430 28.64 -1.01 7.95
CA ASN A 430 29.85 -0.22 8.15
C ASN A 430 30.10 0.72 6.96
N GLU A 431 31.10 1.60 7.06
CA GLU A 431 31.44 2.55 5.99
C GLU A 431 31.97 1.86 4.71
N GLU A 432 32.55 0.66 4.82
CA GLU A 432 32.99 -0.10 3.65
C GLU A 432 31.80 -0.49 2.74
N GLU A 433 30.66 -0.88 3.33
CA GLU A 433 29.43 -1.13 2.57
C GLU A 433 28.86 0.14 1.93
N VAL A 434 29.04 1.30 2.57
CA VAL A 434 28.65 2.61 2.01
C VAL A 434 29.48 2.93 0.77
N GLU A 435 30.81 2.82 0.87
CA GLU A 435 31.75 3.11 -0.23
C GLU A 435 31.51 2.22 -1.46
N LYS A 436 31.08 0.97 -1.24
CA LYS A 436 30.81 -0.01 -2.30
C LYS A 436 29.37 0.05 -2.83
N ASN A 437 28.50 0.90 -2.29
CA ASN A 437 27.10 0.93 -2.72
C ASN A 437 26.95 1.62 -4.08
N GLU A 438 26.61 0.82 -5.08
CA GLU A 438 26.28 1.28 -6.44
C GLU A 438 24.77 1.46 -6.68
N MET A 439 23.94 1.21 -5.66
CA MET A 439 22.48 1.21 -5.81
C MET A 439 21.88 2.57 -5.47
N CYS A 440 21.04 3.09 -6.37
CA CYS A 440 20.27 4.32 -6.09
C CYS A 440 19.10 4.07 -5.15
N CYS A 441 18.63 2.84 -5.14
CA CYS A 441 17.26 2.54 -4.80
C CYS A 441 17.17 1.18 -4.10
N ALA A 442 16.19 1.07 -3.22
CA ALA A 442 15.91 -0.12 -2.44
C ALA A 442 14.41 -0.34 -2.31
N HIS A 443 14.05 -1.51 -1.83
CA HIS A 443 12.70 -1.90 -1.47
C HIS A 443 12.73 -2.56 -0.09
N GLY A 444 11.62 -3.13 0.37
CA GLY A 444 11.53 -3.76 1.69
C GLY A 444 11.04 -2.86 2.82
N PHE A 445 10.78 -1.59 2.53
CA PHE A 445 10.18 -0.64 3.45
C PHE A 445 8.74 -1.03 3.83
N ASP A 446 8.17 -0.25 4.75
CA ASP A 446 6.77 -0.31 5.14
C ASP A 446 5.83 -0.24 3.92
N TYR A 447 4.94 -1.23 3.77
CA TYR A 447 4.11 -1.39 2.56
C TYR A 447 3.14 -0.23 2.31
N ILE A 448 2.85 0.60 3.33
CA ILE A 448 2.01 1.80 3.17
C ILE A 448 2.72 2.90 2.39
N THR A 449 4.05 2.82 2.23
CA THR A 449 4.86 3.80 1.50
C THR A 449 4.47 3.81 0.02
N PRO A 450 4.05 4.95 -0.56
CA PRO A 450 3.57 5.01 -1.95
C PRO A 450 4.56 4.50 -3.01
N ASP A 451 5.86 4.68 -2.78
CA ASP A 451 6.93 4.19 -3.66
C ASP A 451 6.98 2.65 -3.76
N ILE A 452 6.40 1.96 -2.78
CA ILE A 452 6.39 0.50 -2.61
C ILE A 452 5.09 -0.14 -3.10
N HIS A 453 4.08 0.66 -3.42
CA HIS A 453 2.83 0.15 -4.00
C HIS A 453 3.10 -0.48 -5.37
N THR A 454 2.40 -1.57 -5.64
CA THR A 454 2.57 -2.40 -6.84
C THR A 454 1.32 -2.35 -7.72
N ILE A 455 1.33 -3.14 -8.80
CA ILE A 455 0.32 -3.14 -9.86
C ILE A 455 -0.51 -4.43 -9.88
N MET A 456 -1.72 -4.32 -10.44
CA MET A 456 -2.54 -5.44 -10.88
C MET A 456 -3.17 -5.11 -12.23
N PHE A 457 -2.99 -5.99 -13.21
CA PHE A 457 -3.69 -5.94 -14.48
C PHE A 457 -4.14 -7.35 -14.86
N ALA A 458 -5.44 -7.53 -15.05
CA ALA A 458 -6.01 -8.85 -15.31
C ALA A 458 -7.00 -8.80 -16.47
N GLN A 459 -6.98 -9.81 -17.33
CA GLN A 459 -7.99 -10.00 -18.37
C GLN A 459 -8.22 -11.49 -18.64
N GLY A 460 -9.41 -11.82 -19.15
CA GLY A 460 -9.76 -13.18 -19.49
C GLY A 460 -11.26 -13.44 -19.38
N PRO A 461 -11.72 -14.66 -19.70
CA PRO A 461 -13.14 -15.02 -19.71
C PRO A 461 -13.80 -14.90 -18.33
N SER A 462 -13.05 -15.03 -17.24
CA SER A 462 -13.60 -14.99 -15.88
C SER A 462 -13.68 -13.58 -15.26
N PHE A 463 -13.07 -12.58 -15.89
CA PHE A 463 -12.95 -11.23 -15.34
C PHE A 463 -14.05 -10.28 -15.84
N LYS A 464 -14.48 -9.36 -14.97
CA LYS A 464 -15.24 -8.18 -15.37
C LYS A 464 -14.37 -7.30 -16.29
N LYS A 465 -14.99 -6.33 -16.94
CA LYS A 465 -14.33 -5.44 -17.90
C LYS A 465 -14.43 -4.00 -17.42
N ASN A 466 -13.37 -3.24 -17.65
CA ASN A 466 -13.28 -1.83 -17.28
C ASN A 466 -13.63 -1.61 -15.80
N VAL A 467 -13.07 -2.45 -14.92
CA VAL A 467 -13.23 -2.35 -13.47
C VAL A 467 -11.90 -1.97 -12.84
N VAL A 468 -11.94 -0.99 -11.95
CA VAL A 468 -10.81 -0.62 -11.09
C VAL A 468 -11.17 -0.99 -9.66
N LEU A 469 -10.40 -1.88 -9.05
CA LEU A 469 -10.55 -2.27 -7.65
C LEU A 469 -9.98 -1.18 -6.72
N PRO A 470 -10.56 -1.01 -5.51
CA PRO A 470 -9.93 -0.18 -4.48
C PRO A 470 -8.59 -0.79 -4.04
N PRO A 471 -7.71 -0.03 -3.36
CA PRO A 471 -6.45 -0.56 -2.87
C PRO A 471 -6.64 -1.77 -1.94
N PHE A 472 -5.78 -2.77 -2.09
CA PHE A 472 -5.85 -4.00 -1.29
C PHE A 472 -4.47 -4.59 -1.01
N GLN A 473 -4.36 -5.51 -0.05
CA GLN A 473 -3.11 -6.20 0.27
C GLN A 473 -2.93 -7.49 -0.54
N MET A 474 -1.69 -7.79 -0.92
CA MET A 474 -1.33 -8.93 -1.79
C MET A 474 -1.86 -10.30 -1.35
N VAL A 475 -2.13 -10.51 -0.06
CA VAL A 475 -2.74 -11.74 0.46
C VAL A 475 -4.08 -12.07 -0.22
N GLU A 476 -4.80 -11.06 -0.71
CA GLU A 476 -6.07 -11.23 -1.41
C GLU A 476 -5.95 -11.99 -2.73
N TYR A 477 -4.77 -12.03 -3.36
CA TYR A 477 -4.58 -12.76 -4.60
C TYR A 477 -4.86 -14.25 -4.45
N MET A 478 -4.68 -14.83 -3.26
CA MET A 478 -4.99 -16.25 -3.06
C MET A 478 -6.48 -16.54 -3.25
N ASN A 479 -7.35 -15.62 -2.81
CA ASN A 479 -8.78 -15.74 -3.07
C ASN A 479 -9.09 -15.62 -4.57
N LEU A 480 -8.33 -14.79 -5.31
CA LEU A 480 -8.44 -14.69 -6.76
C LEU A 480 -8.00 -16.00 -7.44
N TRP A 481 -6.81 -16.52 -7.15
CA TRP A 481 -6.26 -17.75 -7.73
C TRP A 481 -7.21 -18.91 -7.52
N ARG A 482 -7.64 -19.12 -6.28
CA ARG A 482 -8.54 -20.18 -5.90
C ARG A 482 -9.85 -20.09 -6.69
N LYS A 483 -10.47 -18.91 -6.80
CA LYS A 483 -11.72 -18.73 -7.55
C LYS A 483 -11.53 -19.02 -9.03
N LEU A 484 -10.49 -18.47 -9.65
CA LEU A 484 -10.18 -18.69 -11.08
C LEU A 484 -9.87 -20.17 -11.40
N LEU A 485 -9.25 -20.88 -10.46
CA LEU A 485 -8.95 -22.32 -10.56
C LEU A 485 -10.10 -23.21 -10.05
N LYS A 486 -11.23 -22.63 -9.64
CA LYS A 486 -12.39 -23.33 -9.04
C LYS A 486 -12.04 -24.26 -7.88
N LEU A 487 -11.12 -23.82 -7.03
CA LEU A 487 -10.64 -24.55 -5.87
C LEU A 487 -11.49 -24.25 -4.61
N PRO A 488 -11.67 -25.22 -3.68
CA PRO A 488 -12.31 -24.96 -2.39
C PRO A 488 -11.50 -23.97 -1.53
N GLN A 489 -12.16 -23.33 -0.54
CA GLN A 489 -11.50 -22.44 0.42
C GLN A 489 -10.28 -23.12 1.06
N MET A 490 -9.16 -22.40 1.08
CA MET A 490 -7.92 -22.79 1.74
C MET A 490 -7.54 -21.78 2.81
N GLU A 491 -6.57 -22.13 3.65
CA GLU A 491 -5.95 -21.23 4.62
C GLU A 491 -5.30 -20.06 3.86
N THR A 492 -5.71 -18.84 4.19
CA THR A 492 -5.17 -17.58 3.65
C THR A 492 -5.54 -16.45 4.61
N ASP A 493 -4.73 -15.40 4.63
CA ASP A 493 -4.99 -14.17 5.38
C ASP A 493 -5.90 -13.18 4.61
N GLY A 494 -6.22 -13.45 3.34
CA GLY A 494 -7.09 -12.59 2.53
C GLY A 494 -8.58 -12.77 2.83
N GLU A 495 -9.35 -11.70 2.68
CA GLU A 495 -10.80 -11.67 2.86
C GLU A 495 -11.53 -12.42 1.72
N PRO A 496 -12.25 -13.53 2.01
CA PRO A 496 -12.80 -14.43 0.99
C PRO A 496 -13.66 -13.80 -0.11
N ALA A 497 -14.34 -12.69 0.19
CA ALA A 497 -15.29 -12.03 -0.71
C ALA A 497 -14.69 -10.86 -1.51
N PHE A 498 -13.51 -10.33 -1.14
CA PHE A 498 -12.99 -9.10 -1.75
C PHE A 498 -12.83 -9.23 -3.28
N MET A 499 -12.28 -10.36 -3.74
CA MET A 499 -11.99 -10.61 -5.16
C MET A 499 -13.24 -10.85 -6.03
N ASP A 500 -14.44 -10.94 -5.44
CA ASP A 500 -15.70 -10.99 -6.22
C ASP A 500 -15.98 -9.67 -6.95
N LEU A 501 -15.35 -8.59 -6.50
CA LEU A 501 -15.35 -7.32 -7.22
C LEU A 501 -14.74 -7.45 -8.61
N ALA A 502 -13.79 -8.37 -8.83
CA ALA A 502 -13.09 -8.57 -10.09
C ALA A 502 -13.77 -9.57 -11.05
N LEU A 503 -14.62 -10.46 -10.56
CA LEU A 503 -15.01 -11.68 -11.27
C LEU A 503 -16.45 -11.65 -11.81
N ASN A 504 -16.67 -12.25 -12.98
CA ASN A 504 -18.00 -12.41 -13.55
C ASN A 504 -18.79 -13.48 -12.76
N THR A 505 -19.86 -13.07 -12.08
CA THR A 505 -20.67 -13.91 -11.17
C THR A 505 -21.66 -14.85 -11.88
N GLN A 506 -21.55 -14.98 -13.20
CA GLN A 506 -22.37 -15.91 -13.99
C GLN A 506 -21.95 -17.37 -13.77
N ASP A 507 -20.72 -17.62 -13.34
CA ASP A 507 -20.26 -18.94 -12.87
C ASP A 507 -20.62 -19.10 -11.39
N GLU A 508 -21.34 -20.18 -11.05
CA GLU A 508 -21.78 -20.45 -9.68
C GLU A 508 -20.61 -20.64 -8.69
N TYR A 509 -19.46 -21.15 -9.15
CA TYR A 509 -18.25 -21.26 -8.32
C TYR A 509 -17.62 -19.90 -8.01
N LEU A 510 -17.89 -18.89 -8.84
CA LEU A 510 -17.38 -17.53 -8.66
C LEU A 510 -18.33 -16.66 -7.84
N LYS A 511 -19.50 -17.18 -7.42
CA LYS A 511 -20.42 -16.43 -6.55
C LYS A 511 -19.85 -16.28 -5.15
N ALA A 512 -20.29 -15.21 -4.47
CA ALA A 512 -19.94 -14.96 -3.09
C ALA A 512 -20.36 -16.14 -2.19
N GLY A 513 -19.52 -16.47 -1.20
CA GLY A 513 -19.84 -17.49 -0.20
C GLY A 513 -21.08 -17.12 0.63
N LYS A 514 -21.54 -18.03 1.51
CA LYS A 514 -22.66 -17.73 2.42
C LYS A 514 -22.38 -16.43 3.18
N PRO A 515 -23.32 -15.46 3.19
CA PRO A 515 -23.13 -14.20 3.88
C PRO A 515 -22.83 -14.44 5.35
N ILE A 516 -21.91 -13.66 5.90
CA ILE A 516 -21.63 -13.67 7.34
C ILE A 516 -22.92 -13.18 8.03
N PRO A 517 -23.44 -13.89 9.05
CA PRO A 517 -24.67 -13.49 9.72
C PRO A 517 -24.56 -12.09 10.32
N ASP A 518 -25.64 -11.30 10.18
CA ASP A 518 -25.75 -10.02 10.85
C ASP A 518 -25.76 -10.22 12.37
N ILE A 519 -24.97 -9.41 13.06
CA ILE A 519 -24.99 -9.32 14.51
C ILE A 519 -26.32 -8.69 14.90
N ARG A 520 -27.06 -9.37 15.77
CA ARG A 520 -28.39 -8.91 16.19
C ARG A 520 -28.30 -7.94 17.36
N LYS A 521 -29.34 -7.12 17.52
CA LYS A 521 -29.52 -6.32 18.74
C LYS A 521 -29.58 -7.26 19.95
N CYS A 522 -28.93 -6.90 21.05
CA CYS A 522 -28.97 -7.70 22.27
C CYS A 522 -30.42 -7.92 22.71
N SER A 523 -30.78 -9.17 23.01
CA SER A 523 -32.06 -9.51 23.64
C SER A 523 -32.02 -8.94 25.06
N ASN A 524 -32.54 -7.73 25.25
CA ASN A 524 -32.52 -7.01 26.54
C ASN A 524 -32.91 -7.93 27.72
N PRO A 525 -32.11 -7.98 28.79
CA PRO A 525 -32.66 -7.68 30.08
C PRO A 525 -32.75 -6.14 30.15
N THR A 526 -33.92 -5.58 30.41
CA THR A 526 -34.16 -4.14 30.63
C THR A 526 -34.05 -3.20 29.43
N SER A 527 -35.19 -2.64 29.01
CA SER A 527 -35.21 -1.31 28.40
C SER A 527 -34.39 -0.34 29.28
N LEU A 528 -33.75 0.64 28.65
CA LEU A 528 -33.19 1.85 29.27
C LEU A 528 -34.31 2.66 29.95
N ASP A 529 -34.98 2.04 30.93
CA ASP A 529 -36.03 2.64 31.72
C ASP A 529 -35.39 3.58 32.73
N SER A 530 -35.84 4.83 32.69
CA SER A 530 -35.47 5.91 33.60
C SER A 530 -35.46 5.49 35.08
N ALA A 531 -36.33 4.56 35.49
CA ALA A 531 -36.43 4.07 36.86
C ALA A 531 -35.23 3.22 37.33
N LYS A 532 -34.33 2.79 36.42
CA LYS A 532 -33.14 1.97 36.75
C LYS A 532 -31.83 2.74 36.68
N LEU A 533 -31.88 4.02 36.31
CA LEU A 533 -30.72 4.92 36.30
C LEU A 533 -30.21 5.21 37.72
N ASP A 534 -30.93 4.89 38.78
CA ASP A 534 -30.51 5.17 40.16
C ASP A 534 -29.30 4.34 40.65
N LYS A 535 -28.69 3.54 39.77
CA LYS A 535 -27.38 2.89 39.97
C LYS A 535 -26.26 3.62 39.21
N ILE A 536 -26.28 4.95 39.32
CA ILE A 536 -25.26 5.86 38.81
C ILE A 536 -23.97 5.72 39.61
N CYS A 537 -22.85 5.69 38.91
CA CYS A 537 -21.54 5.90 39.51
C CYS A 537 -21.09 7.34 39.20
N GLY A 538 -20.98 8.20 40.23
CA GLY A 538 -20.55 9.60 40.10
C GLY A 538 -21.61 10.63 40.50
N LYS A 539 -21.21 11.91 40.63
CA LYS A 539 -22.11 13.05 40.89
C LYS A 539 -22.71 13.55 39.57
N CYS A 540 -23.63 12.79 38.97
CA CYS A 540 -24.31 13.22 37.75
C CYS A 540 -25.27 14.38 38.05
N SER A 541 -25.15 15.45 37.27
CA SER A 541 -26.06 16.58 37.28
C SER A 541 -27.43 16.19 36.67
N ALA A 542 -28.43 17.06 36.82
CA ALA A 542 -29.71 16.89 36.13
C ALA A 542 -29.54 16.93 34.60
N ASP A 543 -28.59 17.74 34.11
CA ASP A 543 -28.27 17.87 32.70
C ASP A 543 -27.68 16.57 32.14
N ASP A 544 -26.79 15.91 32.90
CA ASP A 544 -26.24 14.58 32.54
C ASP A 544 -27.33 13.51 32.40
N LYS A 545 -28.35 13.57 33.27
CA LYS A 545 -29.48 12.64 33.23
C LYS A 545 -30.37 12.91 32.01
N SER A 546 -30.69 14.16 31.74
CA SER A 546 -31.48 14.55 30.55
C SER A 546 -30.75 14.20 29.25
N ALA A 547 -29.45 14.48 29.16
CA ALA A 547 -28.65 14.16 27.99
C ALA A 547 -28.61 12.64 27.73
N PHE A 548 -28.41 11.82 28.77
CA PHE A 548 -28.47 10.37 28.66
C PHE A 548 -29.84 9.84 28.23
N GLN A 549 -30.93 10.39 28.78
CA GLN A 549 -32.29 9.99 28.41
C GLN A 549 -32.61 10.30 26.94
N ASN A 550 -32.15 11.45 26.43
CA ASN A 550 -32.28 11.80 25.02
C ASN A 550 -31.44 10.87 24.13
N TRP A 551 -30.23 10.54 24.57
CA TRP A 551 -29.36 9.58 23.89
C TRP A 551 -30.00 8.17 23.79
N ALA A 552 -30.65 7.69 24.86
CA ALA A 552 -31.22 6.36 24.96
C ALA A 552 -32.50 6.14 24.12
N LYS A 553 -33.25 7.20 23.82
CA LYS A 553 -34.59 7.11 23.18
C LYS A 553 -34.57 6.99 21.66
N CYS A 554 -33.41 7.00 21.01
CA CYS A 554 -33.26 7.29 19.59
C CYS A 554 -34.36 6.79 18.62
N ASP A 555 -35.20 7.71 18.14
CA ASP A 555 -36.35 7.40 17.28
C ASP A 555 -35.96 6.99 15.85
N VAL A 556 -34.77 7.38 15.37
CA VAL A 556 -34.26 7.12 14.01
C VAL A 556 -33.31 5.92 13.92
N GLY A 557 -33.18 5.13 14.99
CA GLY A 557 -32.33 3.92 15.02
C GLY A 557 -30.81 4.17 15.03
N GLY A 558 -30.36 5.43 15.03
CA GLY A 558 -28.96 5.82 15.24
C GLY A 558 -27.94 5.14 14.31
N VAL A 559 -26.76 4.83 14.83
CA VAL A 559 -25.65 4.16 14.08
C VAL A 559 -26.10 2.83 13.45
N SER A 560 -27.06 2.13 14.05
CA SER A 560 -27.57 0.85 13.53
C SER A 560 -28.34 0.95 12.23
N THR A 561 -28.73 2.16 11.80
CA THR A 561 -29.29 2.40 10.47
C THR A 561 -28.24 2.70 9.41
N ALA A 562 -27.06 3.13 9.83
CA ALA A 562 -25.96 3.49 8.94
C ALA A 562 -24.97 2.34 8.71
N ILE A 563 -24.84 1.43 9.69
CA ILE A 563 -23.84 0.37 9.71
C ILE A 563 -24.50 -0.97 10.06
N VAL A 564 -24.24 -1.99 9.26
CA VAL A 564 -24.56 -3.39 9.56
C VAL A 564 -23.29 -4.09 9.99
N LEU A 565 -23.29 -4.65 11.20
CA LEU A 565 -22.17 -5.47 11.70
C LEU A 565 -22.47 -6.94 11.44
N GLN A 566 -21.46 -7.69 10.98
CA GLN A 566 -21.59 -9.12 10.70
C GLN A 566 -20.53 -9.91 11.46
N SER A 567 -20.89 -11.08 12.00
CA SER A 567 -19.93 -11.97 12.64
C SER A 567 -20.38 -13.42 12.63
N LYS A 568 -19.41 -14.34 12.59
CA LYS A 568 -19.63 -15.78 12.82
C LYS A 568 -19.75 -16.11 14.31
N ILE A 569 -19.40 -15.19 15.21
CA ILE A 569 -19.47 -15.38 16.66
C ILE A 569 -20.91 -15.12 17.11
N SER A 570 -21.65 -16.18 17.45
CA SER A 570 -23.06 -16.10 17.84
C SER A 570 -23.31 -15.41 19.19
N GLN A 571 -22.29 -15.27 20.03
CA GLN A 571 -22.36 -14.58 21.33
C GLN A 571 -22.31 -13.05 21.19
N LEU A 572 -22.07 -12.53 19.99
CA LEU A 572 -22.05 -11.09 19.77
C LEU A 572 -23.46 -10.55 19.55
N CYS A 573 -23.74 -9.44 20.21
CA CYS A 573 -24.93 -8.64 19.98
C CYS A 573 -24.59 -7.16 20.13
N PHE A 574 -25.41 -6.24 19.64
CA PHE A 574 -25.15 -4.81 19.79
C PHE A 574 -26.21 -4.10 20.64
N LEU A 575 -25.78 -3.05 21.35
CA LEU A 575 -26.62 -1.98 21.87
C LEU A 575 -26.37 -0.73 21.02
N ALA A 576 -27.42 -0.13 20.48
CA ALA A 576 -27.32 1.09 19.69
C ALA A 576 -27.96 2.25 20.44
N GLY A 577 -27.21 3.34 20.59
CA GLY A 577 -27.72 4.66 20.93
C GLY A 577 -27.93 5.50 19.67
N CYS A 578 -28.13 6.81 19.85
CA CYS A 578 -28.33 7.71 18.71
C CYS A 578 -27.07 7.90 17.87
N ASN A 579 -25.98 8.28 18.51
CA ASN A 579 -24.74 8.59 17.83
C ASN A 579 -23.71 7.49 18.02
N ASP A 580 -24.04 6.41 18.72
CA ASP A 580 -23.10 5.32 18.99
C ASP A 580 -23.74 3.92 18.95
N MET A 581 -22.89 2.91 18.91
CA MET A 581 -23.23 1.51 19.01
C MET A 581 -22.13 0.75 19.73
N ALA A 582 -22.47 0.10 20.83
CA ALA A 582 -21.60 -0.82 21.53
C ALA A 582 -21.83 -2.25 21.05
N LEU A 583 -20.79 -2.91 20.57
CA LEU A 583 -20.79 -4.35 20.33
C LEU A 583 -20.44 -5.08 21.62
N ILE A 584 -21.27 -6.04 22.01
CA ILE A 584 -21.18 -6.76 23.28
C ILE A 584 -20.99 -8.22 22.98
N ARG A 585 -20.07 -8.85 23.71
CA ARG A 585 -20.05 -10.30 23.83
C ARG A 585 -20.85 -10.70 25.05
N ASN A 586 -21.99 -11.35 24.83
CA ASN A 586 -22.86 -11.83 25.88
C ASN A 586 -22.55 -13.31 26.12
N SER A 587 -21.86 -13.64 27.20
CA SER A 587 -21.67 -15.01 27.67
C SER A 587 -22.58 -15.28 28.88
N ALA A 588 -22.87 -16.56 29.15
CA ALA A 588 -23.74 -16.96 30.26
C ALA A 588 -23.21 -16.52 31.64
N GLU A 589 -21.90 -16.27 31.75
CA GLU A 589 -21.22 -15.90 32.99
C GLU A 589 -20.92 -14.40 33.04
N GLU A 590 -20.55 -13.77 31.93
CA GLU A 590 -20.23 -12.35 31.85
C GLU A 590 -20.57 -11.71 30.49
N ALA A 591 -21.07 -10.46 30.53
CA ALA A 591 -21.22 -9.61 29.35
C ALA A 591 -20.18 -8.47 29.40
N TYR A 592 -19.44 -8.28 28.32
CA TYR A 592 -18.47 -7.19 28.18
C TYR A 592 -18.47 -6.56 26.78
N THR A 593 -18.17 -5.26 26.73
CA THR A 593 -18.05 -4.50 25.48
C THR A 593 -16.80 -4.91 24.70
N VAL A 594 -16.98 -5.28 23.44
CA VAL A 594 -15.92 -5.65 22.49
C VAL A 594 -15.43 -4.44 21.71
N THR A 595 -16.35 -3.60 21.22
CA THR A 595 -16.03 -2.36 20.51
C THR A 595 -17.14 -1.32 20.70
N LEU A 596 -16.79 -0.06 20.50
CA LEU A 596 -17.69 1.08 20.48
C LEU A 596 -17.54 1.78 19.12
N LEU A 597 -18.65 1.95 18.42
CA LEU A 597 -18.75 2.75 17.20
C LEU A 597 -19.43 4.06 17.57
N GLU A 598 -18.87 5.18 17.13
CA GLU A 598 -19.45 6.52 17.36
C GLU A 598 -19.47 7.28 16.03
N VAL A 599 -20.58 7.94 15.73
CA VAL A 599 -20.81 8.80 14.57
C VAL A 599 -20.87 10.22 15.06
N TYR A 600 -19.86 11.00 14.69
CA TYR A 600 -19.76 12.40 15.03
C TYR A 600 -20.34 13.27 13.91
N SER A 601 -21.14 14.26 14.28
CA SER A 601 -21.58 15.35 13.41
C SER A 601 -20.90 16.67 13.81
N ASN A 602 -20.78 17.61 12.86
CA ASN A 602 -20.23 18.94 13.15
C ASN A 602 -21.06 19.74 14.17
N ASP A 603 -22.31 19.34 14.39
CA ASP A 603 -23.27 20.01 15.26
C ASP A 603 -23.41 19.30 16.63
N ASP A 604 -22.63 18.23 16.88
CA ASP A 604 -22.73 17.44 18.11
C ASP A 604 -22.19 18.22 19.33
N ASN A 605 -22.95 18.17 20.42
CA ASN A 605 -22.72 18.97 21.61
C ASN A 605 -21.71 18.28 22.56
N GLU A 606 -20.56 18.92 22.84
CA GLU A 606 -19.44 18.35 23.62
C GLU A 606 -19.74 18.11 25.11
N GLN A 607 -20.94 18.47 25.61
CA GLN A 607 -21.31 18.36 27.03
C GLN A 607 -21.13 16.93 27.59
N LEU A 608 -21.45 15.89 26.82
CA LEU A 608 -21.30 14.50 27.25
C LEU A 608 -19.83 14.05 27.35
N LEU A 609 -18.90 14.72 26.67
CA LEU A 609 -17.48 14.37 26.62
C LEU A 609 -16.67 14.95 27.79
N THR A 610 -17.26 15.84 28.59
CA THR A 610 -16.61 16.55 29.70
C THR A 610 -17.14 16.15 31.07
N SER A 611 -18.18 15.31 31.12
CA SER A 611 -18.82 14.87 32.35
C SER A 611 -18.09 13.69 33.00
N ASN A 612 -17.91 13.74 34.32
CA ASN A 612 -17.41 12.61 35.12
C ASN A 612 -18.55 11.64 35.51
N CYS A 613 -19.75 11.83 34.95
CA CYS A 613 -20.91 10.97 35.18
C CYS A 613 -20.72 9.61 34.49
N THR A 614 -21.07 8.51 35.18
CA THR A 614 -20.88 7.16 34.66
C THR A 614 -22.10 6.28 34.90
N TYR A 615 -22.58 5.60 33.85
CA TYR A 615 -23.75 4.70 33.89
C TYR A 615 -23.34 3.25 33.65
N ASN A 616 -23.76 2.32 34.52
CA ASN A 616 -23.58 0.89 34.32
C ASN A 616 -24.86 0.25 33.75
N ILE A 617 -24.81 -0.11 32.47
CA ILE A 617 -25.97 -0.62 31.72
C ILE A 617 -26.03 -2.17 31.73
N LEU A 618 -24.91 -2.85 31.96
CA LEU A 618 -24.79 -4.30 31.72
C LEU A 618 -24.81 -5.17 32.98
N LYS A 619 -24.39 -4.64 34.13
CA LYS A 619 -24.49 -5.32 35.43
C LYS A 619 -25.12 -4.39 36.47
N PRO A 620 -26.44 -4.13 36.41
CA PRO A 620 -27.13 -3.20 37.31
C PRO A 620 -27.24 -3.72 38.74
N LYS A 621 -26.40 -4.64 39.22
CA LYS A 621 -26.41 -5.13 40.62
C LYS A 621 -25.06 -4.96 41.34
N GLU A 622 -23.98 -4.62 40.62
CA GLU A 622 -22.66 -4.39 41.22
C GLU A 622 -22.53 -3.00 41.86
N LYS A 623 -21.77 -2.90 42.95
CA LYS A 623 -21.53 -1.64 43.69
C LYS A 623 -20.37 -0.86 43.03
N CYS A 624 -20.55 0.45 42.84
CA CYS A 624 -19.63 1.33 42.11
C CYS A 624 -18.16 1.34 42.59
N GLY A 625 -17.86 0.98 43.83
CA GLY A 625 -16.50 1.03 44.40
C GLY A 625 -15.53 -0.06 43.93
N HIS A 626 -16.00 -1.04 43.16
CA HIS A 626 -15.19 -2.15 42.63
C HIS A 626 -15.03 -2.11 41.10
N LEU A 627 -15.48 -1.05 40.44
CA LEU A 627 -15.47 -0.96 38.98
C LEU A 627 -14.17 -0.27 38.51
N LEU A 628 -13.23 -1.05 37.98
CA LEU A 628 -12.12 -0.51 37.20
C LEU A 628 -12.66 -0.05 35.83
N ALA A 629 -12.25 1.14 35.35
CA ALA A 629 -12.67 1.72 34.07
C ALA A 629 -12.43 0.81 32.85
N ASN A 630 -11.58 -0.19 33.02
CA ASN A 630 -11.17 -1.14 31.98
C ASN A 630 -11.81 -2.53 32.16
N GLU A 631 -12.47 -2.79 33.28
CA GLU A 631 -12.99 -4.13 33.59
C GLU A 631 -14.50 -4.25 33.32
N TYR A 632 -15.29 -3.18 33.43
CA TYR A 632 -16.74 -3.30 33.30
C TYR A 632 -17.41 -2.06 32.69
N ASN A 633 -17.90 -2.23 31.47
CA ASN A 633 -19.22 -1.78 31.04
C ASN A 633 -19.60 -0.31 31.31
N LEU A 634 -18.79 0.62 30.83
CA LEU A 634 -19.18 2.01 30.74
C LEU A 634 -19.50 2.36 29.29
N MET A 635 -20.76 2.66 29.01
CA MET A 635 -21.07 3.67 28.01
C MET A 635 -20.82 5.03 28.65
N THR A 636 -19.54 5.32 28.84
CA THR A 636 -19.03 6.68 28.97
C THR A 636 -18.08 6.87 27.81
N PRO A 637 -18.06 8.04 27.17
CA PRO A 637 -16.97 8.37 26.26
C PRO A 637 -15.66 8.16 27.03
N TRP A 638 -14.84 7.25 26.54
CA TRP A 638 -13.59 6.79 27.15
C TRP A 638 -12.60 7.95 27.36
N LYS A 639 -12.69 8.75 28.43
CA LYS A 639 -11.65 9.76 28.75
C LYS A 639 -11.49 10.00 30.25
N ALA A 640 -10.36 9.53 30.80
CA ALA A 640 -9.58 10.31 31.78
C ALA A 640 -8.14 9.79 31.97
N GLY A 641 -7.91 8.48 31.97
CA GLY A 641 -6.62 7.92 32.43
C GLY A 641 -5.59 7.60 31.34
N PHE A 642 -5.95 6.72 30.41
CA PHE A 642 -4.96 6.07 29.54
C PHE A 642 -4.53 6.90 28.31
N PHE A 643 -5.37 7.84 27.86
CA PHE A 643 -5.23 8.50 26.55
C PHE A 643 -4.95 10.01 26.60
N LYS A 644 -4.83 10.61 27.79
CA LYS A 644 -4.69 12.07 27.93
C LYS A 644 -3.42 12.62 27.25
N GLY A 645 -2.41 11.78 27.01
CA GLY A 645 -1.19 12.16 26.27
C GLY A 645 -1.18 11.84 24.77
N LEU A 646 -2.03 10.92 24.28
CA LEU A 646 -1.97 10.43 22.88
C LEU A 646 -3.12 10.96 22.00
N TYR A 647 -4.26 11.33 22.59
CA TYR A 647 -5.49 11.63 21.84
C TYR A 647 -6.06 13.02 22.02
N SER A 648 -5.59 13.82 23.00
CA SER A 648 -5.97 15.25 23.03
C SER A 648 -5.56 15.92 21.72
N GLU A 649 -4.35 15.62 21.23
CA GLU A 649 -3.88 16.12 19.93
C GLU A 649 -4.54 15.42 18.74
N SER A 650 -4.73 14.10 18.79
CA SER A 650 -5.28 13.32 17.65
C SER A 650 -6.75 13.61 17.36
N CYS A 651 -7.61 13.78 18.38
CA CYS A 651 -9.00 14.18 18.17
C CYS A 651 -9.12 15.63 17.67
N ASP A 652 -8.25 16.53 18.13
CA ASP A 652 -8.21 17.91 17.65
C ASP A 652 -7.67 17.99 16.20
N LEU A 653 -6.78 17.07 15.81
CA LEU A 653 -6.26 16.93 14.44
C LEU A 653 -7.31 16.42 13.43
N VAL A 654 -8.20 15.50 13.84
CA VAL A 654 -9.30 15.02 12.98
C VAL A 654 -10.30 16.15 12.67
N ARG A 655 -10.46 17.14 13.58
CA ARG A 655 -11.32 18.33 13.37
C ARG A 655 -10.75 19.33 12.36
N ASN A 656 -9.43 19.41 12.24
CA ASN A 656 -8.75 20.47 11.49
C ASN A 656 -8.32 20.05 10.07
N GLN A 657 -8.78 18.90 9.58
CA GLN A 657 -8.58 18.52 8.18
C GLN A 657 -9.62 19.22 7.30
N PRO A 658 -9.23 20.09 6.34
CA PRO A 658 -10.18 20.60 5.37
C PRO A 658 -10.69 19.44 4.50
N VAL A 659 -12.02 19.39 4.32
CA VAL A 659 -12.74 18.40 3.49
C VAL A 659 -12.41 18.57 2.01
#